data_AF-A0A9E3WRK4-F1
#
_entry.id   AF-A0A9E3WRK4-F1
#
_cell.length_a   1.000
_cell.length_b   1.000
_cell.length_c   1.000
_cell.angle_alpha   90.00
_cell.angle_beta   90.00
_cell.angle_gamma   90.00
#
_symmetry.space_group_name_H-M   'P 1'
#
loop_
_entity.id
_entity.type
_entity.pdbx_description
1 polymer ?
#
loop_
_entity_poly.entity_id
_entity_poly.type
_entity_poly.pdbx_seq_one_letter_code
_entity_poly.pdbx_strand_id
1 'polypeptide(L)'
;MPVLAGPTDVRPPEGLRDNTPQVHALVGGTIVVAPGKVVESGSLVIRDGAIVAVGAGAAPPADARVWDVSGKTIYAGLIDAYSEVDVPADALQLGAPYWNDEVRAQLGAGPHYKVDDALNKKLRSQGITARLVAPRHGIIRGTSVLATTGDVDGAAAIVRDDVALHMTLSTKRNWGAKLYPHSPMGAVALARQAMYDSRWHREAQRAYNANHNLPRPAASDALDALARFDDGQRLVLIDGANELYFLRADRFAREFGLNAAVVGSGDEYRRLDAVRETGRAVIVPLNFPKAPNVATAEAALNVSLERLLHWDIAPENPARLEKAGVAIALTAHGLKDPAKFLEAVRTATSRGLSETGALAALTTAPAKLLGVDDRLGTLEVGRIANVVVADGPLFAEKTKLTEVWVHGRRFELKKTDAFDFRGAWNVTLASSATEENVAAPPKLAKLTIELEGEADRPTGRLVAGKQQIKLDKTAQHSGALTATFAADELGAPGVAQFSAVAIEAADGPPAWHGSVTWPSGARSTLAAVRTQTADELAAAKKDAPPEDNPKEDAEKDDDKADAAPAEKTPAEKDKPQVDRAASFAVNYPLGAFGVDAPPEQPEHVLFRGATVWTCGAAGVLQKADVLVTRGKIAAVGPALPVPQGALVVDAAGKHITPGVIDCHSHMATDGGVNEGTQSITAEVRIGDFIDPTDITIYRQLAGGVTAANILHGSANTIGGQNQVVKLRWGADPEAMKFADAPPGI
;
A
#
# COMPACT_ATOMS: atom_id res chain seq x y z
N MET A 1 22.64 -18.73 19.46
CA MET A 1 21.38 -18.01 19.70
C MET A 1 20.26 -19.01 19.45
N PRO A 2 19.25 -19.13 20.33
CA PRO A 2 18.14 -20.03 20.05
C PRO A 2 17.46 -19.53 18.78
N VAL A 3 17.36 -20.43 17.81
CA VAL A 3 16.67 -20.23 16.54
C VAL A 3 15.23 -19.83 16.91
N LEU A 4 14.77 -18.66 16.48
CA LEU A 4 13.36 -18.26 16.62
C LEU A 4 12.54 -19.20 15.73
N ALA A 5 12.22 -20.37 16.29
CA ALA A 5 11.30 -21.32 15.69
C ALA A 5 9.95 -20.61 15.46
N GLY A 6 9.21 -21.06 14.44
CA GLY A 6 7.84 -20.59 14.19
C GLY A 6 6.97 -20.58 15.46
N PRO A 7 5.84 -19.82 15.46
CA PRO A 7 5.02 -19.63 16.65
C PRO A 7 4.69 -20.97 17.31
N THR A 8 5.06 -21.14 18.58
CA THR A 8 4.71 -22.32 19.35
C THR A 8 3.24 -22.24 19.72
N ASP A 9 2.41 -23.15 19.18
CA ASP A 9 1.02 -23.26 19.62
C ASP A 9 1.01 -23.76 21.08
N VAL A 10 0.32 -23.03 21.94
CA VAL A 10 0.14 -23.37 23.36
C VAL A 10 -0.99 -24.40 23.55
N ARG A 11 -1.78 -24.65 22.51
CA ARG A 11 -2.82 -25.68 22.52
C ARG A 11 -2.20 -27.06 22.33
N PRO A 12 -2.72 -28.10 23.03
CA PRO A 12 -2.33 -29.47 22.75
C PRO A 12 -2.63 -29.78 21.28
N PRO A 13 -1.70 -30.38 20.53
CA PRO A 13 -1.97 -30.79 19.16
C PRO A 13 -3.07 -31.86 19.16
N GLU A 14 -4.23 -31.52 18.60
CA GLU A 14 -5.30 -32.48 18.33
C GLU A 14 -5.08 -33.11 16.95
N GLY A 15 -4.85 -34.43 16.91
CA GLY A 15 -4.64 -35.19 15.67
C GLY A 15 -3.21 -35.68 15.44
N LEU A 16 -2.93 -36.17 14.22
CA LEU A 16 -1.59 -36.60 13.81
C LEU A 16 -0.64 -35.40 13.77
N ARG A 17 0.52 -35.52 14.42
CA ARG A 17 1.59 -34.53 14.30
C ARG A 17 2.10 -34.52 12.86
N ASP A 18 1.97 -33.39 12.19
CA ASP A 18 2.58 -33.16 10.89
C ASP A 18 4.08 -32.90 11.07
N ASN A 19 4.91 -33.86 10.70
CA ASN A 19 6.38 -33.77 10.69
C ASN A 19 6.91 -33.44 9.29
N THR A 20 6.24 -32.53 8.57
CA THR A 20 6.76 -31.99 7.31
C THR A 20 8.19 -31.46 7.54
N PRO A 21 9.18 -31.82 6.70
CA PRO A 21 10.57 -31.40 6.87
C PRO A 21 10.67 -29.88 7.03
N GLN A 22 11.17 -29.43 8.19
CA GLN A 22 11.33 -28.00 8.52
C GLN A 22 12.69 -27.45 8.07
N VAL A 23 13.49 -28.26 7.38
CA VAL A 23 14.83 -27.93 6.93
C VAL A 23 14.83 -27.90 5.41
N HIS A 24 15.15 -26.73 4.85
CA HIS A 24 15.16 -26.49 3.41
C HIS A 24 16.48 -25.83 3.02
N ALA A 25 17.02 -26.20 1.86
CA ALA A 25 18.18 -25.54 1.28
C ALA A 25 17.85 -25.12 -0.15
N LEU A 26 17.79 -23.81 -0.41
CA LEU A 26 17.62 -23.25 -1.75
C LEU A 26 19.03 -23.02 -2.32
N VAL A 27 19.40 -23.71 -3.39
CA VAL A 27 20.77 -23.81 -3.90
C VAL A 27 20.86 -23.32 -5.35
N GLY A 28 21.95 -22.61 -5.69
CA GLY A 28 22.32 -22.28 -7.07
C GLY A 28 21.77 -20.94 -7.59
N GLY A 29 20.91 -20.27 -6.83
CA GLY A 29 20.29 -19.00 -7.20
C GLY A 29 21.16 -17.77 -6.88
N THR A 30 20.82 -16.64 -7.50
CA THR A 30 21.37 -15.33 -7.14
C THR A 30 20.66 -14.82 -5.89
N ILE A 31 21.37 -14.54 -4.80
CA ILE A 31 20.78 -14.15 -3.51
C ILE A 31 21.05 -12.67 -3.26
N VAL A 32 19.99 -11.86 -3.20
CA VAL A 32 20.07 -10.46 -2.78
C VAL A 32 19.83 -10.41 -1.27
N VAL A 33 20.93 -10.42 -0.50
CA VAL A 33 20.92 -10.51 0.96
C VAL A 33 20.31 -9.27 1.61
N ALA A 34 20.64 -8.12 1.05
CA ALA A 34 20.17 -6.79 1.41
C ALA A 34 20.28 -5.89 0.17
N PRO A 35 19.64 -4.71 0.14
CA PRO A 35 19.81 -3.76 -0.96
C PRO A 35 21.29 -3.51 -1.29
N GLY A 36 21.69 -3.76 -2.54
CA GLY A 36 23.07 -3.60 -3.02
C GLY A 36 24.06 -4.72 -2.62
N LYS A 37 23.64 -5.74 -1.86
CA LYS A 37 24.49 -6.86 -1.43
C LYS A 37 24.01 -8.18 -2.07
N VAL A 38 24.75 -8.63 -3.07
CA VAL A 38 24.41 -9.81 -3.89
C VAL A 38 25.42 -10.93 -3.67
N VAL A 39 24.93 -12.17 -3.63
CA VAL A 39 25.72 -13.40 -3.64
C VAL A 39 25.32 -14.21 -4.87
N GLU A 40 26.26 -14.38 -5.79
CA GLU A 40 26.06 -15.21 -6.99
C GLU A 40 26.18 -16.69 -6.67
N SER A 41 25.36 -17.52 -7.32
CA SER A 41 25.30 -18.97 -7.13
C SER A 41 25.31 -19.39 -5.65
N GLY A 42 24.56 -18.66 -4.83
CA GLY A 42 24.50 -18.83 -3.40
C GLY A 42 23.60 -19.99 -2.97
N SER A 43 23.73 -20.37 -1.71
CA SER A 43 22.78 -21.25 -1.03
C SER A 43 22.18 -20.55 0.19
N LEU A 44 20.88 -20.74 0.41
CA LEU A 44 20.14 -20.28 1.58
C LEU A 44 19.57 -21.48 2.32
N VAL A 45 19.94 -21.65 3.59
CA VAL A 45 19.47 -22.75 4.42
C VAL A 45 18.49 -22.21 5.46
N ILE A 46 17.31 -22.80 5.46
CA ILE A 46 16.20 -22.52 6.38
C ILE A 46 16.05 -23.72 7.31
N ARG A 47 15.91 -23.46 8.60
CA ARG A 47 15.62 -24.48 9.62
C ARG A 47 14.61 -23.93 10.61
N ASP A 48 13.51 -24.65 10.79
CA ASP A 48 12.44 -24.34 11.75
C ASP A 48 11.87 -22.92 11.58
N GLY A 49 11.82 -22.43 10.33
CA GLY A 49 11.31 -21.11 10.00
C GLY A 49 12.31 -19.96 10.12
N ALA A 50 13.58 -20.23 10.42
CA ALA A 50 14.65 -19.23 10.49
C ALA A 50 15.79 -19.51 9.50
N ILE A 51 16.51 -18.47 9.12
CA ILE A 51 17.69 -18.58 8.25
C ILE A 51 18.88 -19.00 9.11
N VAL A 52 19.53 -20.10 8.77
CA VAL A 52 20.69 -20.64 9.52
C VAL A 52 22.01 -20.55 8.76
N ALA A 53 21.96 -20.44 7.42
CA ALA A 53 23.13 -20.18 6.60
C ALA A 53 22.74 -19.46 5.30
N VAL A 54 23.60 -18.56 4.82
CA VAL A 54 23.45 -17.86 3.55
C VAL A 54 24.83 -17.58 2.95
N GLY A 55 25.04 -17.89 1.68
CA GLY A 55 26.30 -17.59 0.99
C GLY A 55 26.68 -18.64 -0.07
N ALA A 56 27.72 -18.35 -0.85
CA ALA A 56 28.24 -19.26 -1.88
C ALA A 56 28.78 -20.59 -1.31
N GLY A 57 29.21 -20.61 -0.05
CA GLY A 57 29.73 -21.78 0.65
C GLY A 57 28.75 -22.44 1.61
N ALA A 58 27.48 -22.04 1.63
CA ALA A 58 26.48 -22.61 2.55
C ALA A 58 26.05 -24.01 2.08
N ALA A 59 26.77 -25.04 2.49
CA ALA A 59 26.47 -26.42 2.13
C ALA A 59 25.08 -26.85 2.68
N PRO A 60 24.24 -27.50 1.86
CA PRO A 60 22.98 -28.07 2.33
C PRO A 60 23.23 -29.09 3.45
N PRO A 61 22.59 -28.95 4.62
CA PRO A 61 22.61 -29.98 5.64
C PRO A 61 22.07 -31.32 5.12
N ALA A 62 22.55 -32.45 5.65
CA ALA A 62 22.13 -33.77 5.20
C ALA A 62 20.63 -34.07 5.42
N ASP A 63 20.01 -33.38 6.37
CA ASP A 63 18.59 -33.46 6.70
C ASP A 63 17.73 -32.42 5.95
N ALA A 64 18.34 -31.56 5.12
CA ALA A 64 17.63 -30.53 4.38
C ALA A 64 17.01 -31.08 3.08
N ARG A 65 15.77 -30.68 2.80
CA ARG A 65 15.22 -30.80 1.45
C ARG A 65 15.88 -29.75 0.55
N VAL A 66 16.57 -30.21 -0.47
CA VAL A 66 17.27 -29.35 -1.44
C VAL A 66 16.32 -28.91 -2.54
N TRP A 67 16.33 -27.61 -2.84
CA TRP A 67 15.59 -26.96 -3.90
C TRP A 67 16.59 -26.31 -4.85
N ASP A 68 16.62 -26.77 -6.10
CA ASP A 68 17.40 -26.11 -7.14
C ASP A 68 16.69 -24.83 -7.58
N VAL A 69 17.34 -23.71 -7.36
CA VAL A 69 16.87 -22.38 -7.77
C VAL A 69 17.88 -21.71 -8.72
N SER A 70 18.66 -22.52 -9.43
CA SER A 70 19.56 -22.05 -10.49
C SER A 70 18.81 -21.20 -11.53
N GLY A 71 19.41 -20.06 -11.89
CA GLY A 71 18.80 -19.08 -12.79
C GLY A 71 17.67 -18.24 -12.18
N LYS A 72 17.31 -18.46 -10.92
CA LYS A 72 16.33 -17.64 -10.17
C LYS A 72 17.05 -16.66 -9.25
N THR A 73 16.35 -15.59 -8.88
CA THR A 73 16.83 -14.62 -7.89
C THR A 73 16.01 -14.70 -6.60
N ILE A 74 16.70 -14.68 -5.46
CA ILE A 74 16.14 -14.81 -4.11
C ILE A 74 16.26 -13.47 -3.39
N TYR A 75 15.16 -13.00 -2.80
CA TYR A 75 15.07 -11.76 -2.03
C TYR A 75 14.50 -12.03 -0.63
N ALA A 76 14.73 -11.09 0.30
CA ALA A 76 13.96 -11.03 1.53
C ALA A 76 12.46 -10.80 1.22
N GLY A 77 11.59 -11.38 2.04
CA GLY A 77 10.16 -11.14 1.96
C GLY A 77 9.82 -9.67 2.10
N LEU A 78 8.93 -9.18 1.22
CA LEU A 78 8.54 -7.77 1.23
C LEU A 78 7.62 -7.48 2.42
N ILE A 79 7.65 -6.24 2.91
CA ILE A 79 6.86 -5.75 4.03
C ILE A 79 5.94 -4.64 3.53
N ASP A 80 4.64 -4.82 3.67
CA ASP A 80 3.67 -3.75 3.43
C ASP A 80 3.59 -2.85 4.68
N ALA A 81 4.03 -1.60 4.53
CA ALA A 81 4.22 -0.70 5.67
C ALA A 81 2.91 -0.18 6.28
N TYR A 82 1.77 -0.33 5.60
CA TYR A 82 0.49 0.16 6.11
C TYR A 82 -0.71 -0.60 5.52
N SER A 83 -1.65 -0.96 6.38
CA SER A 83 -2.96 -1.51 6.02
C SER A 83 -3.90 -1.29 7.20
N GLU A 84 -5.20 -1.53 7.02
CA GLU A 84 -6.19 -1.19 8.04
C GLU A 84 -7.13 -2.34 8.35
N VAL A 85 -7.60 -2.39 9.59
CA VAL A 85 -8.65 -3.27 10.07
C VAL A 85 -9.70 -2.49 10.86
N ASP A 86 -10.92 -3.00 10.89
CA ASP A 86 -11.96 -2.48 11.74
C ASP A 86 -11.78 -2.99 13.17
N VAL A 87 -11.63 -2.06 14.11
CA VAL A 87 -11.72 -2.35 15.53
C VAL A 87 -13.13 -1.99 15.99
N PRO A 88 -13.89 -2.95 16.55
CA PRO A 88 -15.28 -2.73 16.97
C PRO A 88 -15.44 -1.55 17.93
N ALA A 89 -16.48 -0.72 17.74
CA ALA A 89 -16.71 0.48 18.55
C ALA A 89 -17.13 0.15 19.99
N ASP A 90 -17.78 -0.98 20.22
CA ASP A 90 -18.13 -1.51 21.54
C ASP A 90 -16.90 -1.87 22.38
N ALA A 91 -15.72 -2.05 21.76
CA ALA A 91 -14.46 -2.20 22.48
C ALA A 91 -14.14 -0.97 23.38
N LEU A 92 -14.69 0.21 23.08
CA LEU A 92 -14.58 1.40 23.93
C LEU A 92 -15.45 1.34 25.19
N GLN A 93 -16.46 0.48 25.23
CA GLN A 93 -17.34 0.33 26.41
C GLN A 93 -16.65 -0.42 27.56
N LEU A 94 -15.48 -0.99 27.31
CA LEU A 94 -14.64 -1.62 28.31
C LEU A 94 -13.67 -0.58 28.88
N GLY A 95 -13.64 -0.44 30.21
CA GLY A 95 -12.69 0.43 30.91
C GLY A 95 -13.16 1.87 31.06
N ALA A 96 -12.19 2.79 31.16
CA ALA A 96 -12.39 4.23 31.33
C ALA A 96 -11.98 4.98 30.04
N PRO A 97 -12.87 5.06 29.03
CA PRO A 97 -12.55 5.74 27.77
C PRO A 97 -12.36 7.25 27.98
N TYR A 98 -11.78 7.91 26.98
CA TYR A 98 -11.78 9.36 26.92
C TYR A 98 -13.20 9.89 26.72
N TRP A 99 -13.47 11.15 27.06
CA TRP A 99 -14.81 11.74 26.95
C TRP A 99 -15.32 11.81 25.49
N ASN A 100 -14.40 11.77 24.52
CA ASN A 100 -14.71 11.78 23.10
C ASN A 100 -14.28 10.45 22.45
N ASP A 101 -15.24 9.75 21.83
CA ASP A 101 -15.05 8.43 21.21
C ASP A 101 -14.14 8.44 19.97
N GLU A 102 -13.74 9.61 19.46
CA GLU A 102 -12.73 9.73 18.41
C GLU A 102 -11.29 9.61 18.96
N VAL A 103 -11.12 9.59 20.29
CA VAL A 103 -9.84 9.31 20.96
C VAL A 103 -9.86 7.89 21.54
N ARG A 104 -9.18 6.99 20.82
CA ARG A 104 -9.20 5.53 21.04
C ARG A 104 -7.81 4.98 21.34
N ALA A 105 -6.96 5.76 22.00
CA ALA A 105 -5.55 5.43 22.24
C ALA A 105 -5.34 4.09 22.99
N GLN A 106 -6.32 3.68 23.79
CA GLN A 106 -6.34 2.42 24.54
C GLN A 106 -6.62 1.18 23.67
N LEU A 107 -7.14 1.36 22.46
CA LEU A 107 -7.44 0.24 21.57
C LEU A 107 -6.18 -0.24 20.84
N GLY A 108 -6.14 -1.53 20.51
CA GLY A 108 -5.10 -2.15 19.72
C GLY A 108 -5.68 -3.03 18.63
N ALA A 109 -5.04 -3.08 17.47
CA ALA A 109 -5.45 -3.95 16.37
C ALA A 109 -5.21 -5.44 16.69
N GLY A 110 -4.20 -5.77 17.50
CA GLY A 110 -3.81 -7.15 17.84
C GLY A 110 -4.97 -8.01 18.37
N PRO A 111 -5.66 -7.60 19.45
CA PRO A 111 -6.80 -8.34 20.01
C PRO A 111 -7.96 -8.57 19.04
N HIS A 112 -8.07 -7.75 17.99
CA HIS A 112 -9.14 -7.80 17.00
C HIS A 112 -8.67 -8.31 15.63
N TYR A 113 -7.40 -8.71 15.51
CA TYR A 113 -6.84 -9.13 14.24
C TYR A 113 -7.45 -10.46 13.81
N LYS A 114 -7.99 -10.46 12.59
CA LYS A 114 -8.51 -11.65 11.93
C LYS A 114 -7.73 -11.87 10.65
N VAL A 115 -7.32 -13.11 10.44
CA VAL A 115 -6.61 -13.52 9.23
C VAL A 115 -7.60 -13.46 8.07
N ASP A 116 -7.16 -12.85 6.97
CA ASP A 116 -7.88 -12.79 5.71
C ASP A 116 -7.07 -13.54 4.67
N ASP A 117 -7.42 -14.81 4.44
CA ASP A 117 -6.69 -15.68 3.53
C ASP A 117 -6.73 -15.22 2.08
N ALA A 118 -7.84 -14.62 1.65
CA ALA A 118 -8.01 -14.13 0.29
C ALA A 118 -7.08 -12.94 0.05
N LEU A 119 -7.03 -11.99 1.00
CA LEU A 119 -6.12 -10.87 0.95
C LEU A 119 -4.67 -11.32 1.11
N ASN A 120 -4.35 -12.19 2.07
CA ASN A 120 -3.00 -12.71 2.26
C ASN A 120 -2.50 -13.45 1.02
N LYS A 121 -3.35 -14.23 0.33
CA LYS A 121 -2.99 -14.86 -0.94
C LYS A 121 -2.65 -13.83 -2.03
N LYS A 122 -3.42 -12.74 -2.13
CA LYS A 122 -3.12 -11.64 -3.06
C LYS A 122 -1.82 -10.93 -2.71
N LEU A 123 -1.57 -10.65 -1.43
CA LEU A 123 -0.35 -10.00 -0.97
C LEU A 123 0.89 -10.90 -1.18
N ARG A 124 0.78 -12.19 -0.86
CA ARG A 124 1.83 -13.18 -1.13
C ARG A 124 2.13 -13.29 -2.62
N SER A 125 1.13 -13.17 -3.51
CA SER A 125 1.40 -13.17 -4.96
C SER A 125 2.24 -11.98 -5.44
N GLN A 126 2.34 -10.93 -4.62
CA GLN A 126 3.19 -9.76 -4.81
C GLN A 126 4.50 -9.82 -4.00
N GLY A 127 4.78 -10.93 -3.31
CA GLY A 127 5.99 -11.09 -2.49
C GLY A 127 5.89 -10.50 -1.09
N ILE A 128 4.73 -9.97 -0.70
CA ILE A 128 4.51 -9.42 0.64
C ILE A 128 4.33 -10.58 1.62
N THR A 129 5.18 -10.59 2.65
CA THR A 129 5.25 -11.65 3.66
C THR A 129 4.76 -11.18 5.02
N ALA A 130 4.85 -9.88 5.30
CA ALA A 130 4.36 -9.24 6.53
C ALA A 130 3.69 -7.89 6.19
N ARG A 131 2.76 -7.46 7.03
CA ARG A 131 2.07 -6.18 6.88
C ARG A 131 1.79 -5.52 8.22
N LEU A 132 1.89 -4.20 8.28
CA LEU A 132 1.41 -3.42 9.41
C LEU A 132 -0.11 -3.23 9.30
N VAL A 133 -0.85 -3.50 10.37
CA VAL A 133 -2.31 -3.43 10.39
C VAL A 133 -2.74 -2.43 11.48
N ALA A 134 -3.27 -1.30 11.05
CA ALA A 134 -3.72 -0.19 11.88
C ALA A 134 -5.23 -0.25 12.14
N PRO A 135 -5.71 0.24 13.30
CA PRO A 135 -7.12 0.54 13.47
C PRO A 135 -7.56 1.64 12.48
N ARG A 136 -8.72 1.47 11.84
CA ARG A 136 -9.23 2.40 10.81
C ARG A 136 -9.88 3.68 11.35
N HIS A 137 -10.50 3.61 12.52
CA HIS A 137 -11.43 4.64 13.01
C HIS A 137 -10.84 5.47 14.17
N GLY A 138 -11.31 6.70 14.31
CA GLY A 138 -10.83 7.66 15.30
C GLY A 138 -9.92 8.74 14.70
N ILE A 139 -9.79 9.84 15.44
CA ILE A 139 -8.73 10.85 15.27
C ILE A 139 -7.43 10.32 15.90
N ILE A 140 -7.51 9.76 17.10
CA ILE A 140 -6.45 8.93 17.69
C ILE A 140 -6.97 7.50 17.67
N ARG A 141 -6.42 6.67 16.79
CA ARG A 141 -7.04 5.39 16.38
C ARG A 141 -6.69 4.22 17.28
N GLY A 142 -5.63 4.34 18.06
CA GLY A 142 -5.04 3.24 18.82
C GLY A 142 -3.82 2.66 18.13
N THR A 143 -3.45 1.45 18.51
CA THR A 143 -2.13 0.87 18.19
C THR A 143 -2.21 -0.24 17.15
N SER A 144 -1.22 -0.30 16.25
CA SER A 144 -1.16 -1.33 15.20
C SER A 144 -0.46 -2.61 15.63
N VAL A 145 -0.75 -3.68 14.88
CA VAL A 145 -0.05 -4.96 14.94
C VAL A 145 0.69 -5.22 13.63
N LEU A 146 1.88 -5.79 13.69
CA LEU A 146 2.58 -6.36 12.53
C LEU A 146 2.19 -7.83 12.41
N ALA A 147 1.52 -8.18 11.32
CA ALA A 147 1.02 -9.53 11.07
C ALA A 147 1.75 -10.20 9.90
N THR A 148 1.91 -11.51 9.98
CA THR A 148 2.38 -12.34 8.89
C THR A 148 1.26 -12.63 7.91
N THR A 149 1.65 -12.82 6.64
CA THR A 149 0.76 -13.34 5.60
C THR A 149 0.82 -14.86 5.52
N GLY A 150 1.43 -15.55 6.50
CA GLY A 150 1.49 -17.00 6.54
C GLY A 150 0.11 -17.67 6.67
N ASP A 151 0.10 -18.99 6.48
CA ASP A 151 -1.07 -19.84 6.69
C ASP A 151 -1.11 -20.27 8.16
N VAL A 152 -1.47 -19.32 9.02
CA VAL A 152 -1.56 -19.45 10.48
C VAL A 152 -2.78 -18.67 10.98
N ASP A 153 -3.44 -19.17 12.01
CA ASP A 153 -4.66 -18.57 12.54
C ASP A 153 -4.43 -17.67 13.75
N GLY A 154 -5.30 -16.66 13.90
CA GLY A 154 -5.45 -15.86 15.10
C GLY A 154 -4.15 -15.23 15.59
N ALA A 155 -3.83 -15.44 16.88
CA ALA A 155 -2.66 -14.85 17.52
C ALA A 155 -1.32 -15.33 16.94
N ALA A 156 -1.28 -16.53 16.32
CA ALA A 156 -0.07 -17.04 15.70
C ALA A 156 0.35 -16.23 14.45
N ALA A 157 -0.57 -15.45 13.88
CA ALA A 157 -0.29 -14.53 12.79
C ALA A 157 0.43 -13.24 13.25
N ILE A 158 0.51 -12.97 14.55
CA ILE A 158 1.10 -11.73 15.08
C ILE A 158 2.62 -11.88 15.21
N VAL A 159 3.37 -11.03 14.49
CA VAL A 159 4.84 -10.97 14.56
C VAL A 159 5.31 -10.00 15.65
N ARG A 160 4.59 -8.88 15.80
CA ARG A 160 4.82 -7.87 16.83
C ARG A 160 3.52 -7.14 17.08
N ASP A 161 3.10 -7.04 18.34
CA ASP A 161 1.96 -6.22 18.74
C ASP A 161 2.42 -4.84 19.23
N ASP A 162 1.48 -3.91 19.36
CA ASP A 162 1.68 -2.55 19.89
C ASP A 162 2.84 -1.80 19.19
N VAL A 163 2.84 -1.83 17.85
CA VAL A 163 3.95 -1.35 17.00
C VAL A 163 4.03 0.18 16.95
N ALA A 164 2.91 0.84 16.65
CA ALA A 164 2.84 2.29 16.52
C ALA A 164 1.44 2.78 16.91
N LEU A 165 1.35 3.99 17.45
CA LEU A 165 0.08 4.71 17.59
C LEU A 165 -0.31 5.30 16.23
N HIS A 166 -1.57 5.20 15.85
CA HIS A 166 -2.09 5.75 14.61
C HIS A 166 -2.98 6.95 14.88
N MET A 167 -2.79 8.00 14.10
CA MET A 167 -3.54 9.24 14.22
C MET A 167 -3.88 9.82 12.85
N THR A 168 -4.96 10.58 12.78
CA THR A 168 -5.26 11.44 11.62
C THR A 168 -5.63 12.82 12.12
N LEU A 169 -5.19 13.84 11.39
CA LEU A 169 -5.47 15.24 11.72
C LEU A 169 -6.63 15.79 10.87
N SER A 170 -7.52 14.90 10.45
CA SER A 170 -8.66 15.20 9.58
C SER A 170 -9.82 14.28 9.91
N THR A 171 -11.02 14.63 9.45
CA THR A 171 -12.23 13.83 9.62
C THR A 171 -12.97 13.71 8.29
N LYS A 172 -13.73 12.63 8.11
CA LYS A 172 -14.62 12.50 6.96
C LYS A 172 -15.76 13.50 7.13
N ARG A 173 -15.83 14.51 6.26
CA ARG A 173 -16.85 15.57 6.33
C ARG A 173 -18.24 14.97 6.23
N ASN A 174 -18.94 14.89 7.35
CA ASN A 174 -20.30 14.38 7.45
C ASN A 174 -21.24 15.49 7.91
N TRP A 175 -21.93 16.12 6.94
CA TRP A 175 -22.84 17.24 7.18
C TRP A 175 -24.05 16.90 8.07
N GLY A 176 -24.33 15.62 8.32
CA GLY A 176 -25.41 15.17 9.21
C GLY A 176 -24.95 14.74 10.61
N ALA A 177 -23.63 14.66 10.86
CA ALA A 177 -23.10 14.27 12.17
C ALA A 177 -23.21 15.42 13.17
N LYS A 178 -23.82 15.17 14.33
CA LYS A 178 -23.97 16.14 15.43
C LYS A 178 -22.81 16.12 16.43
N LEU A 179 -21.80 15.28 16.21
CA LEU A 179 -20.72 15.06 17.17
C LEU A 179 -19.44 15.79 16.74
N TYR A 180 -18.79 16.43 17.70
CA TYR A 180 -17.47 17.03 17.56
C TYR A 180 -16.40 15.94 17.47
N PRO A 181 -15.42 16.04 16.54
CA PRO A 181 -15.21 17.12 15.58
C PRO A 181 -15.81 16.81 14.19
N HIS A 182 -16.24 17.84 13.44
CA HIS A 182 -16.72 17.68 12.05
C HIS A 182 -15.84 18.36 11.00
N SER A 183 -14.86 19.15 11.44
CA SER A 183 -13.88 19.82 10.60
C SER A 183 -12.47 19.28 10.87
N PRO A 184 -11.55 19.39 9.91
CA PRO A 184 -10.14 19.07 10.17
C PRO A 184 -9.53 19.95 11.29
N MET A 185 -9.97 21.20 11.42
CA MET A 185 -9.54 22.08 12.50
C MET A 185 -9.96 21.55 13.88
N GLY A 186 -11.20 21.09 13.99
CA GLY A 186 -11.70 20.41 15.18
C GLY A 186 -10.96 19.10 15.46
N ALA A 187 -10.60 18.33 14.42
CA ALA A 187 -9.81 17.11 14.58
C ALA A 187 -8.41 17.41 15.17
N VAL A 188 -7.71 18.42 14.66
CA VAL A 188 -6.42 18.87 15.22
C VAL A 188 -6.60 19.38 16.65
N ALA A 189 -7.64 20.17 16.92
CA ALA A 189 -7.91 20.66 18.26
C ALA A 189 -8.22 19.54 19.26
N LEU A 190 -9.01 18.54 18.87
CA LEU A 190 -9.28 17.36 19.70
C LEU A 190 -8.01 16.57 19.98
N ALA A 191 -7.19 16.30 18.95
CA ALA A 191 -5.93 15.60 19.12
C ALA A 191 -5.00 16.37 20.06
N ARG A 192 -4.92 17.69 19.90
CA ARG A 192 -4.11 18.59 20.74
C ARG A 192 -4.61 18.58 22.19
N GLN A 193 -5.93 18.65 22.40
CA GLN A 193 -6.55 18.59 23.72
C GLN A 193 -6.24 17.25 24.41
N ALA A 194 -6.37 16.13 23.70
CA ALA A 194 -6.05 14.81 24.24
C ALA A 194 -4.59 14.69 24.68
N MET A 195 -3.65 15.28 23.93
CA MET A 195 -2.23 15.31 24.32
C MET A 195 -1.98 16.18 25.57
N TYR A 196 -2.64 17.34 25.69
CA TYR A 196 -2.55 18.17 26.91
C TYR A 196 -3.16 17.45 28.11
N ASP A 197 -4.33 16.82 27.93
CA ASP A 197 -5.01 16.07 28.98
C ASP A 197 -4.19 14.87 29.44
N SER A 198 -3.51 14.17 28.52
CA SER A 198 -2.65 13.04 28.88
C SER A 198 -1.49 13.47 29.77
N ARG A 199 -0.82 14.58 29.44
CA ARG A 199 0.26 15.15 30.26
C ARG A 199 -0.25 15.60 31.62
N TRP A 200 -1.35 16.33 31.65
CA TRP A 200 -2.01 16.76 32.88
C TRP A 200 -2.40 15.54 33.75
N HIS A 201 -3.01 14.52 33.16
CA HIS A 201 -3.46 13.32 33.85
C HIS A 201 -2.30 12.59 34.52
N ARG A 202 -1.19 12.41 33.79
CA ARG A 202 0.04 11.83 34.30
C ARG A 202 0.62 12.63 35.46
N GLU A 203 0.65 13.96 35.37
CA GLU A 203 1.14 14.83 36.44
C GLU A 203 0.23 14.80 37.68
N ALA A 204 -1.09 14.84 37.47
CA ALA A 204 -2.07 14.72 38.53
C ALA A 204 -1.95 13.38 39.26
N GLN A 205 -1.76 12.28 38.53
CA GLN A 205 -1.55 10.96 39.11
C GLN A 205 -0.25 10.89 39.91
N ARG A 206 0.84 11.50 39.42
CA ARG A 206 2.10 11.61 40.17
C ARG A 206 1.94 12.41 41.45
N ALA A 207 1.23 13.55 41.41
CA ALA A 207 0.97 14.38 42.58
C ALA A 207 0.14 13.64 43.63
N TYR A 208 -0.93 12.95 43.21
CA TYR A 208 -1.74 12.13 44.10
C TYR A 208 -0.95 10.98 44.73
N ASN A 209 -0.14 10.24 43.95
CA ASN A 209 0.69 9.15 44.45
C ASN A 209 1.76 9.63 45.45
N ALA A 210 2.23 10.87 45.31
CA ALA A 210 3.15 11.49 46.27
C ALA A 210 2.44 12.02 47.53
N ASN A 211 1.16 12.39 47.43
CA ASN A 211 0.35 12.88 48.53
C ASN A 211 -1.13 12.46 48.38
N HIS A 212 -1.49 11.35 49.03
CA HIS A 212 -2.85 10.80 49.00
C HIS A 212 -3.92 11.67 49.69
N ASN A 213 -3.57 12.82 50.28
CA ASN A 213 -4.54 13.80 50.77
C ASN A 213 -5.11 14.69 49.66
N LEU A 214 -4.51 14.68 48.47
CA LEU A 214 -5.05 15.38 47.30
C LEU A 214 -6.25 14.62 46.72
N PRO A 215 -7.19 15.29 46.02
CA PRO A 215 -8.25 14.61 45.29
C PRO A 215 -7.68 13.60 44.30
N ARG A 216 -8.19 12.37 44.34
CA ARG A 216 -7.79 11.31 43.41
C ARG A 216 -8.22 11.69 41.97
N PRO A 217 -7.32 11.72 40.99
CA PRO A 217 -7.69 11.91 39.59
C PRO A 217 -8.62 10.79 39.10
N ALA A 218 -9.56 11.13 38.22
CA ALA A 218 -10.38 10.12 37.54
C ALA A 218 -9.50 9.23 36.66
N ALA A 219 -9.75 7.92 36.65
CA ALA A 219 -9.03 6.98 35.79
C ALA A 219 -9.36 7.24 34.32
N SER A 220 -8.38 7.06 33.42
CA SER A 220 -8.61 7.09 31.99
C SER A 220 -7.60 6.21 31.24
N ASP A 221 -8.07 5.08 30.73
CA ASP A 221 -7.22 4.13 30.00
C ASP A 221 -6.69 4.75 28.70
N ALA A 222 -7.48 5.63 28.08
CA ALA A 222 -7.07 6.36 26.88
C ALA A 222 -5.90 7.31 27.16
N LEU A 223 -5.98 8.09 28.25
CA LEU A 223 -4.92 9.05 28.60
C LEU A 223 -3.66 8.34 29.09
N ASP A 224 -3.80 7.26 29.84
CA ASP A 224 -2.69 6.38 30.25
C ASP A 224 -2.01 5.75 29.03
N ALA A 225 -2.80 5.25 28.07
CA ALA A 225 -2.26 4.67 26.84
C ALA A 225 -1.51 5.71 25.99
N LEU A 226 -2.02 6.94 25.91
CA LEU A 226 -1.41 8.04 25.17
C LEU A 226 -0.13 8.55 25.83
N ALA A 227 -0.07 8.56 27.17
CA ALA A 227 1.09 9.01 27.94
C ALA A 227 2.36 8.17 27.66
N ARG A 228 2.20 6.97 27.12
CA ARG A 228 3.31 6.08 26.68
C ARG A 228 4.10 6.62 25.50
N PHE A 229 3.61 7.66 24.81
CA PHE A 229 4.24 8.25 23.63
C PHE A 229 4.89 9.62 23.92
N ASP A 230 4.75 10.15 25.14
CA ASP A 230 5.27 11.46 25.54
C ASP A 230 6.81 11.55 25.58
N ASP A 231 7.50 10.42 25.68
CA ASP A 231 8.98 10.37 25.76
C ASP A 231 9.67 10.38 24.40
N GLY A 232 8.89 10.38 23.31
CA GLY A 232 9.39 10.36 21.94
C GLY A 232 10.15 9.08 21.57
N GLN A 233 10.01 7.98 22.32
CA GLN A 233 10.68 6.71 21.99
C GLN A 233 9.83 5.87 21.04
N ARG A 234 8.51 5.90 21.22
CA ARG A 234 7.58 5.05 20.48
C ARG A 234 7.09 5.72 19.20
N LEU A 235 6.94 4.93 18.15
CA LEU A 235 6.52 5.41 16.83
C LEU A 235 5.05 5.86 16.84
N VAL A 236 4.80 7.01 16.24
CA VAL A 236 3.47 7.51 15.88
C VAL A 236 3.38 7.62 14.36
N LEU A 237 2.32 7.06 13.78
CA LEU A 237 2.01 7.21 12.36
C LEU A 237 0.84 8.19 12.22
N ILE A 238 1.06 9.26 11.46
CA ILE A 238 0.07 10.30 11.23
C ILE A 238 -0.27 10.35 9.74
N ASP A 239 -1.56 10.34 9.42
CA ASP A 239 -2.01 10.44 8.03
C ASP A 239 -1.77 11.84 7.42
N GLY A 240 -1.11 11.88 6.27
CA GLY A 240 -0.99 13.03 5.40
C GLY A 240 -1.96 12.91 4.22
N ALA A 241 -3.18 13.45 4.35
CA ALA A 241 -4.19 13.40 3.29
C ALA A 241 -3.79 14.15 2.00
N ASN A 242 -2.87 15.10 2.12
CA ASN A 242 -2.16 15.80 1.05
C ASN A 242 -0.83 16.32 1.61
N GLU A 243 -0.02 16.98 0.80
CA GLU A 243 1.27 17.54 1.18
C GLU A 243 1.18 18.63 2.27
N LEU A 244 0.05 19.36 2.38
CA LEU A 244 -0.15 20.31 3.47
C LEU A 244 -0.49 19.61 4.79
N TYR A 245 -1.26 18.51 4.77
CA TYR A 245 -1.47 17.66 5.94
C TYR A 245 -0.21 16.94 6.37
N PHE A 246 0.70 16.60 5.45
CA PHE A 246 2.04 16.14 5.79
C PHE A 246 2.76 17.18 6.66
N LEU A 247 2.80 18.44 6.22
CA LEU A 247 3.45 19.51 6.98
C LEU A 247 2.73 19.79 8.32
N ARG A 248 1.40 19.63 8.38
CA ARG A 248 0.64 19.70 9.63
C ARG A 248 1.00 18.57 10.59
N ALA A 249 1.15 17.35 10.09
CA ALA A 249 1.58 16.20 10.87
C ALA A 249 2.96 16.43 11.49
N ASP A 250 3.91 16.97 10.73
CA ASP A 250 5.22 17.34 11.27
C ASP A 250 5.12 18.43 12.36
N ARG A 251 4.36 19.50 12.11
CA ARG A 251 4.15 20.57 13.12
C ARG A 251 3.53 20.03 14.40
N PHE A 252 2.49 19.21 14.29
CA PHE A 252 1.84 18.56 15.43
C PHE A 252 2.82 17.66 16.18
N ALA A 253 3.60 16.84 15.46
CA ALA A 253 4.60 15.98 16.08
C ALA A 253 5.69 16.79 16.79
N ARG A 254 6.14 17.93 16.24
CA ARG A 254 7.11 18.83 16.91
C ARG A 254 6.53 19.51 18.14
N GLU A 255 5.27 19.96 18.08
CA GLU A 255 4.56 20.58 19.21
C GLU A 255 4.58 19.66 20.44
N PHE A 256 4.47 18.35 20.23
CA PHE A 256 4.41 17.36 21.30
C PHE A 256 5.67 16.50 21.49
N GLY A 257 6.73 16.71 20.70
CA GLY A 257 7.97 15.92 20.80
C GLY A 257 7.82 14.46 20.36
N LEU A 258 6.91 14.16 19.44
CA LEU A 258 6.60 12.80 18.99
C LEU A 258 7.64 12.27 17.99
N ASN A 259 8.01 11.00 18.16
CA ASN A 259 8.70 10.21 17.13
C ASN A 259 7.69 9.78 16.06
N ALA A 260 7.46 10.66 15.09
CA ALA A 260 6.46 10.48 14.06
C ALA A 260 7.06 10.12 12.70
N ALA A 261 6.35 9.29 11.95
CA ALA A 261 6.44 9.16 10.50
C ALA A 261 5.05 9.43 9.89
N VAL A 262 5.03 9.79 8.60
CA VAL A 262 3.79 10.20 7.93
C VAL A 262 3.36 9.14 6.93
N VAL A 263 2.07 8.76 6.97
CA VAL A 263 1.44 8.00 5.89
C VAL A 263 1.11 8.99 4.79
N GLY A 264 1.86 8.96 3.69
CA GLY A 264 1.78 9.95 2.62
C GLY A 264 0.51 9.85 1.78
N SER A 265 0.25 10.87 0.98
CA SER A 265 -0.84 10.89 0.00
C SER A 265 -0.40 10.44 -1.39
N GLY A 266 0.92 10.51 -1.68
CA GLY A 266 1.46 10.38 -3.04
C GLY A 266 1.64 11.72 -3.76
N ASP A 267 1.33 12.85 -3.11
CA ASP A 267 1.48 14.21 -3.64
C ASP A 267 2.69 14.96 -3.09
N GLU A 268 3.59 14.29 -2.35
CA GLU A 268 4.70 14.93 -1.64
C GLU A 268 5.60 15.75 -2.57
N TYR A 269 5.75 15.34 -3.84
CA TYR A 269 6.47 16.08 -4.87
C TYR A 269 5.98 17.53 -5.08
N ARG A 270 4.71 17.84 -4.75
CA ARG A 270 4.14 19.19 -4.82
C ARG A 270 4.70 20.15 -3.78
N ARG A 271 5.41 19.65 -2.76
CA ARG A 271 6.17 20.45 -1.76
C ARG A 271 7.43 19.71 -1.30
N LEU A 272 8.19 19.17 -2.25
CA LEU A 272 9.31 18.25 -1.97
C LEU A 272 10.34 18.83 -0.99
N ASP A 273 10.73 20.10 -1.17
CA ASP A 273 11.71 20.74 -0.29
C ASP A 273 11.19 20.86 1.15
N ALA A 274 9.95 21.33 1.33
CA ALA A 274 9.33 21.41 2.65
C ALA A 274 9.16 20.03 3.29
N VAL A 275 8.78 19.01 2.52
CA VAL A 275 8.71 17.61 2.99
C VAL A 275 10.08 17.10 3.44
N ARG A 276 11.13 17.34 2.64
CA ARG A 276 12.50 16.98 2.97
C ARG A 276 12.99 17.66 4.25
N GLU A 277 12.72 18.95 4.40
CA GLU A 277 13.11 19.74 5.57
C GLU A 277 12.50 19.23 6.88
N THR A 278 11.37 18.53 6.83
CA THR A 278 10.80 17.89 8.03
C THR A 278 11.71 16.80 8.61
N GLY A 279 12.51 16.13 7.78
CA GLY A 279 13.31 14.96 8.17
C GLY A 279 12.48 13.73 8.57
N ARG A 280 11.17 13.70 8.29
CA ARG A 280 10.27 12.59 8.65
C ARG A 280 10.37 11.47 7.61
N ALA A 281 10.26 10.23 8.08
CA ALA A 281 10.06 9.09 7.18
C ALA A 281 8.64 9.11 6.61
N VAL A 282 8.48 8.57 5.39
CA VAL A 282 7.21 8.59 4.66
C VAL A 282 6.83 7.18 4.22
N ILE A 283 5.61 6.76 4.56
CA ILE A 283 5.00 5.57 3.98
C ILE A 283 4.24 6.01 2.72
N VAL A 284 4.77 5.69 1.54
CA VAL A 284 4.31 6.20 0.25
C VAL A 284 3.32 5.21 -0.39
N PRO A 285 2.05 5.59 -0.59
CA PRO A 285 1.11 4.79 -1.35
C PRO A 285 1.43 4.84 -2.84
N LEU A 286 1.30 3.70 -3.53
CA LEU A 286 1.55 3.60 -4.98
C LEU A 286 0.27 3.72 -5.83
N ASN A 287 -0.74 4.43 -5.31
CA ASN A 287 -2.02 4.62 -5.99
C ASN A 287 -1.94 5.77 -7.01
N PHE A 288 -1.30 5.51 -8.15
CA PHE A 288 -1.13 6.52 -9.18
C PHE A 288 -2.45 6.90 -9.88
N PRO A 289 -2.62 8.19 -10.22
CA PRO A 289 -3.77 8.67 -10.97
C PRO A 289 -3.91 7.97 -12.33
N LYS A 290 -5.16 7.75 -12.75
CA LYS A 290 -5.45 7.26 -14.11
C LYS A 290 -5.36 8.38 -15.13
N ALA A 291 -5.00 8.02 -16.35
CA ALA A 291 -5.05 8.93 -17.50
C ALA A 291 -6.43 9.61 -17.59
N PRO A 292 -6.50 10.95 -17.59
CA PRO A 292 -7.73 11.68 -17.80
C PRO A 292 -8.32 11.37 -19.18
N ASN A 293 -9.66 11.40 -19.30
CA ASN A 293 -10.30 11.23 -20.59
C ASN A 293 -10.21 12.53 -21.40
N VAL A 294 -9.47 12.48 -22.50
CA VAL A 294 -9.30 13.57 -23.47
C VAL A 294 -9.69 13.14 -24.88
N ALA A 295 -10.52 12.10 -25.02
CA ALA A 295 -10.87 11.51 -26.31
C ALA A 295 -11.76 12.42 -27.18
N THR A 296 -12.47 13.39 -26.59
CA THR A 296 -13.26 14.40 -27.30
C THR A 296 -12.87 15.81 -26.86
N ALA A 297 -13.20 16.82 -27.67
CA ALA A 297 -12.95 18.21 -27.33
C ALA A 297 -13.67 18.64 -26.04
N GLU A 298 -14.90 18.17 -25.83
CA GLU A 298 -15.69 18.43 -24.63
C GLU A 298 -15.08 17.75 -23.41
N ALA A 299 -14.62 16.51 -23.54
CA ALA A 299 -13.93 15.81 -22.46
C ALA A 299 -12.63 16.54 -22.09
N ALA A 300 -11.86 16.97 -23.09
CA ALA A 300 -10.62 17.71 -22.88
C ALA A 300 -10.82 19.05 -22.16
N LEU A 301 -11.88 19.81 -22.49
CA LEU A 301 -12.20 21.08 -21.82
C LEU A 301 -12.52 20.92 -20.32
N ASN A 302 -12.93 19.73 -19.89
CA ASN A 302 -13.24 19.42 -18.49
C ASN A 302 -12.02 18.91 -17.69
N VAL A 303 -10.86 18.76 -18.33
CA VAL A 303 -9.63 18.33 -17.66
C VAL A 303 -8.74 19.54 -17.39
N SER A 304 -8.49 19.84 -16.11
CA SER A 304 -7.56 20.90 -15.73
C SER A 304 -6.11 20.52 -16.06
N LEU A 305 -5.26 21.53 -16.30
CA LEU A 305 -3.82 21.31 -16.47
C LEU A 305 -3.20 20.64 -15.23
N GLU A 306 -3.63 21.02 -14.03
CA GLU A 306 -3.20 20.37 -12.78
C GLU A 306 -3.44 18.86 -12.83
N ARG A 307 -4.60 18.41 -13.30
CA ARG A 307 -4.93 16.99 -13.37
C ARG A 307 -4.07 16.24 -14.39
N LEU A 308 -3.73 16.88 -15.52
CA LEU A 308 -2.81 16.31 -16.51
C LEU A 308 -1.38 16.22 -15.96
N LEU A 309 -0.90 17.29 -15.31
CA LEU A 309 0.41 17.32 -14.69
C LEU A 309 0.51 16.30 -13.55
N HIS A 310 -0.51 16.19 -12.70
CA HIS A 310 -0.53 15.20 -11.63
C HIS A 310 -0.51 13.77 -12.18
N TRP A 311 -1.27 13.50 -13.25
CA TRP A 311 -1.23 12.20 -13.94
C TRP A 311 0.17 11.82 -14.43
N ASP A 312 0.89 12.78 -15.02
CA ASP A 312 2.24 12.55 -15.53
C ASP A 312 3.28 12.47 -14.40
N ILE A 313 3.24 13.38 -13.42
CA ILE A 313 4.32 13.52 -12.43
C ILE A 313 4.20 12.52 -11.27
N ALA A 314 2.99 12.19 -10.80
CA ALA A 314 2.79 11.40 -9.57
C ALA A 314 3.56 10.06 -9.53
N PRO A 315 3.70 9.29 -10.64
CA PRO A 315 4.56 8.11 -10.69
C PRO A 315 6.03 8.34 -10.31
N GLU A 316 6.56 9.55 -10.47
CA GLU A 316 7.93 9.91 -10.06
C GLU A 316 8.06 10.26 -8.58
N ASN A 317 6.96 10.35 -7.83
CA ASN A 317 6.98 10.77 -6.43
C ASN A 317 7.95 9.95 -5.56
N PRO A 318 7.95 8.59 -5.61
CA PRO A 318 8.94 7.79 -4.87
C PRO A 318 10.38 8.10 -5.28
N ALA A 319 10.64 8.28 -6.57
CA ALA A 319 11.97 8.59 -7.10
C ALA A 319 12.47 9.96 -6.65
N ARG A 320 11.58 10.95 -6.60
CA ARG A 320 11.88 12.32 -6.16
C ARG A 320 12.19 12.35 -4.66
N LEU A 321 11.42 11.62 -3.85
CA LEU A 321 11.67 11.46 -2.41
C LEU A 321 13.02 10.77 -2.15
N GLU A 322 13.31 9.68 -2.85
CA GLU A 322 14.62 9.00 -2.75
C GLU A 322 15.78 9.94 -3.08
N LYS A 323 15.72 10.64 -4.21
CA LYS A 323 16.75 11.60 -4.64
C LYS A 323 16.93 12.77 -3.68
N ALA A 324 15.85 13.19 -3.01
CA ALA A 324 15.88 14.22 -1.98
C ALA A 324 16.47 13.72 -0.64
N GLY A 325 16.72 12.41 -0.51
CA GLY A 325 17.24 11.77 0.72
C GLY A 325 16.17 11.52 1.77
N VAL A 326 14.88 11.50 1.40
CA VAL A 326 13.78 11.19 2.30
C VAL A 326 13.70 9.67 2.51
N ALA A 327 13.61 9.23 3.76
CA ALA A 327 13.44 7.81 4.08
C ALA A 327 12.02 7.36 3.71
N ILE A 328 11.91 6.46 2.75
CA ILE A 328 10.62 5.97 2.25
C ILE A 328 10.40 4.48 2.55
N ALA A 329 9.15 4.13 2.83
CA ALA A 329 8.63 2.77 2.78
C ALA A 329 7.43 2.74 1.81
N LEU A 330 7.25 1.68 1.03
CA LEU A 330 6.13 1.60 0.08
C LEU A 330 4.97 0.80 0.67
N THR A 331 3.75 1.14 0.26
CA THR A 331 2.54 0.41 0.69
C THR A 331 1.57 0.14 -0.45
N ALA A 332 0.87 -1.01 -0.36
CA ALA A 332 -0.24 -1.34 -1.24
C ALA A 332 -1.53 -0.60 -0.86
N HIS A 333 -1.57 0.10 0.27
CA HIS A 333 -2.70 0.92 0.68
C HIS A 333 -3.10 1.93 -0.40
N GLY A 334 -4.41 2.11 -0.60
CA GLY A 334 -4.99 2.96 -1.64
C GLY A 334 -5.14 2.30 -3.01
N LEU A 335 -4.46 1.18 -3.29
CA LEU A 335 -4.68 0.44 -4.54
C LEU A 335 -6.07 -0.21 -4.56
N LYS A 336 -6.76 -0.09 -5.70
CA LYS A 336 -8.05 -0.78 -5.92
C LYS A 336 -7.91 -2.31 -5.91
N ASP A 337 -6.75 -2.80 -6.36
CA ASP A 337 -6.42 -4.21 -6.38
C ASP A 337 -4.99 -4.41 -5.85
N PRO A 338 -4.83 -4.97 -4.64
CA PRO A 338 -3.51 -5.27 -4.09
C PRO A 338 -2.66 -6.20 -4.97
N ALA A 339 -3.28 -6.99 -5.85
CA ALA A 339 -2.56 -7.86 -6.79
C ALA A 339 -1.80 -7.09 -7.90
N LYS A 340 -1.91 -5.76 -7.95
CA LYS A 340 -1.16 -4.89 -8.85
C LYS A 340 -0.01 -4.14 -8.18
N PHE A 341 0.33 -4.50 -6.95
CA PHE A 341 1.34 -3.79 -6.18
C PHE A 341 2.71 -3.79 -6.88
N LEU A 342 3.22 -4.93 -7.33
CA LEU A 342 4.51 -4.97 -8.04
C LEU A 342 4.46 -4.25 -9.39
N GLU A 343 3.33 -4.24 -10.08
CA GLU A 343 3.13 -3.43 -11.29
C GLU A 343 3.30 -1.93 -10.99
N ALA A 344 2.74 -1.46 -9.87
CA ALA A 344 2.90 -0.09 -9.42
C ALA A 344 4.34 0.22 -8.98
N VAL A 345 5.03 -0.70 -8.29
CA VAL A 345 6.46 -0.54 -7.95
C VAL A 345 7.29 -0.42 -9.24
N ARG A 346 7.04 -1.27 -10.23
CA ARG A 346 7.72 -1.23 -11.54
C ARG A 346 7.47 0.07 -12.30
N THR A 347 6.27 0.62 -12.15
CA THR A 347 5.93 1.94 -12.69
C THR A 347 6.75 3.04 -12.00
N ALA A 348 6.97 2.95 -10.68
CA ALA A 348 7.84 3.90 -9.98
C ALA A 348 9.32 3.74 -10.39
N THR A 349 9.81 2.51 -10.59
CA THR A 349 11.19 2.27 -11.02
C THR A 349 11.45 2.73 -12.45
N SER A 350 10.52 2.50 -13.38
CA SER A 350 10.61 3.07 -14.74
C SER A 350 10.51 4.59 -14.74
N ARG A 351 9.98 5.18 -13.67
CA ARG A 351 9.88 6.62 -13.44
C ARG A 351 11.01 7.16 -12.53
N GLY A 352 12.10 6.39 -12.41
CA GLY A 352 13.38 6.85 -11.89
C GLY A 352 13.68 6.49 -10.44
N LEU A 353 12.83 5.70 -9.76
CA LEU A 353 13.14 5.12 -8.46
C LEU A 353 14.21 4.04 -8.67
N SER A 354 15.33 4.10 -7.94
CA SER A 354 16.38 3.11 -8.13
C SER A 354 15.91 1.72 -7.69
N GLU A 355 16.34 0.64 -8.35
CA GLU A 355 15.99 -0.72 -7.93
C GLU A 355 16.45 -1.03 -6.50
N THR A 356 17.61 -0.49 -6.12
CA THR A 356 18.15 -0.64 -4.75
C THR A 356 17.28 0.09 -3.73
N GLY A 357 16.82 1.31 -4.05
CA GLY A 357 15.90 2.07 -3.20
C GLY A 357 14.51 1.46 -3.12
N ALA A 358 13.97 0.97 -4.25
CA ALA A 358 12.71 0.24 -4.28
C ALA A 358 12.79 -1.01 -3.38
N LEU A 359 13.87 -1.79 -3.48
CA LEU A 359 14.07 -2.94 -2.61
C LEU A 359 14.19 -2.51 -1.14
N ALA A 360 14.97 -1.47 -0.84
CA ALA A 360 15.10 -0.94 0.52
C ALA A 360 13.75 -0.50 1.10
N ALA A 361 12.93 0.21 0.31
CA ALA A 361 11.61 0.71 0.68
C ALA A 361 10.56 -0.40 0.89
N LEU A 362 10.85 -1.63 0.44
CA LEU A 362 10.01 -2.81 0.61
C LEU A 362 10.56 -3.80 1.65
N THR A 363 11.79 -3.60 2.15
CA THR A 363 12.48 -4.55 3.03
C THR A 363 13.10 -3.86 4.25
N THR A 364 14.30 -3.32 4.12
CA THR A 364 15.08 -2.77 5.24
C THR A 364 14.49 -1.51 5.84
N ALA A 365 13.92 -0.61 5.03
CA ALA A 365 13.34 0.65 5.50
C ALA A 365 12.07 0.44 6.35
N PRO A 366 11.04 -0.31 5.90
CA PRO A 366 9.91 -0.63 6.76
C PRO A 366 10.31 -1.47 7.97
N ALA A 367 11.25 -2.42 7.83
CA ALA A 367 11.71 -3.20 8.99
C ALA A 367 12.31 -2.31 10.09
N LYS A 368 13.14 -1.32 9.71
CA LYS A 368 13.73 -0.36 10.65
C LYS A 368 12.71 0.59 11.23
N LEU A 369 11.81 1.13 10.39
CA LEU A 369 10.75 2.03 10.83
C LEU A 369 9.88 1.37 11.91
N LEU A 370 9.52 0.09 11.70
CA LEU A 370 8.62 -0.67 12.57
C LEU A 370 9.35 -1.38 13.73
N GLY A 371 10.67 -1.19 13.87
CA GLY A 371 11.48 -1.80 14.93
C GLY A 371 11.50 -3.33 14.88
N VAL A 372 11.57 -3.91 13.68
CA VAL A 372 11.67 -5.36 13.44
C VAL A 372 12.85 -5.71 12.52
N ASP A 373 13.79 -4.78 12.35
CA ASP A 373 15.04 -4.94 11.61
C ASP A 373 16.07 -5.82 12.32
N ASP A 374 15.70 -6.47 13.43
CA ASP A 374 16.38 -7.60 14.06
C ASP A 374 15.87 -8.97 13.56
N ARG A 375 14.66 -9.00 12.99
CA ARG A 375 13.96 -10.24 12.60
C ARG A 375 13.58 -10.31 11.13
N LEU A 376 13.34 -9.19 10.47
CA LEU A 376 12.85 -9.07 9.09
C LEU A 376 13.69 -8.08 8.26
N GLY A 377 13.47 -8.08 6.94
CA GLY A 377 14.03 -7.09 6.01
C GLY A 377 15.36 -7.48 5.35
N THR A 378 16.03 -8.53 5.80
CA THR A 378 17.28 -9.06 5.20
C THR A 378 17.30 -10.58 5.21
N LEU A 379 18.09 -11.18 4.33
CA LEU A 379 18.38 -12.63 4.34
C LEU A 379 19.66 -12.90 5.15
N GLU A 380 19.61 -12.74 6.46
CA GLU A 380 20.76 -12.95 7.36
C GLU A 380 20.52 -14.10 8.33
N VAL A 381 21.59 -14.68 8.87
CA VAL A 381 21.49 -15.75 9.87
C VAL A 381 20.78 -15.24 11.12
N GLY A 382 19.81 -16.02 11.62
CA GLY A 382 18.98 -15.69 12.78
C GLY A 382 17.70 -14.92 12.45
N ARG A 383 17.52 -14.46 11.21
CA ARG A 383 16.28 -13.80 10.77
C ARG A 383 15.18 -14.82 10.49
N ILE A 384 13.92 -14.37 10.54
CA ILE A 384 12.77 -15.16 10.11
C ILE A 384 12.89 -15.41 8.60
N ALA A 385 12.68 -16.65 8.17
CA ALA A 385 12.79 -17.06 6.77
C ALA A 385 11.56 -16.64 5.95
N ASN A 386 11.43 -15.33 5.76
CA ASN A 386 10.54 -14.73 4.77
C ASN A 386 11.33 -14.49 3.50
N VAL A 387 11.01 -15.22 2.43
CA VAL A 387 11.82 -15.29 1.21
C VAL A 387 10.93 -15.16 -0.01
N VAL A 388 11.38 -14.42 -1.02
CA VAL A 388 10.72 -14.30 -2.32
C VAL A 388 11.65 -14.86 -3.39
N VAL A 389 11.13 -15.75 -4.23
CA VAL A 389 11.88 -16.34 -5.35
C VAL A 389 11.26 -15.87 -6.66
N ALA A 390 12.07 -15.26 -7.51
CA ALA A 390 11.68 -14.72 -8.81
C ALA A 390 12.48 -15.39 -9.93
N ASP A 391 11.90 -15.48 -11.13
CA ASP A 391 12.57 -16.01 -12.33
C ASP A 391 13.56 -15.01 -12.99
N GLY A 392 13.88 -13.92 -12.28
CA GLY A 392 14.84 -12.89 -12.69
C GLY A 392 14.89 -11.72 -11.71
N PRO A 393 15.46 -10.57 -12.10
CA PRO A 393 15.47 -9.35 -11.29
C PRO A 393 14.05 -8.87 -10.93
N LEU A 394 13.78 -8.62 -9.65
CA LEU A 394 12.41 -8.42 -9.12
C LEU A 394 11.60 -7.35 -9.86
N PHE A 395 12.27 -6.26 -10.23
CA PHE A 395 11.65 -5.07 -10.84
C PHE A 395 11.71 -5.07 -12.37
N ALA A 396 12.26 -6.11 -13.00
CA ALA A 396 12.16 -6.24 -14.44
C ALA A 396 10.71 -6.51 -14.88
N GLU A 397 10.31 -5.92 -16.01
CA GLU A 397 8.90 -5.89 -16.47
C GLU A 397 8.28 -7.28 -16.62
N LYS A 398 9.06 -8.25 -17.10
CA LYS A 398 8.61 -9.62 -17.40
C LYS A 398 8.82 -10.61 -16.26
N THR A 399 9.49 -10.20 -15.18
CA THR A 399 9.81 -11.10 -14.08
C THR A 399 8.54 -11.50 -13.32
N LYS A 400 8.46 -12.79 -13.00
CA LYS A 400 7.37 -13.38 -12.24
C LYS A 400 7.91 -13.96 -10.95
N LEU A 401 7.13 -13.78 -9.89
CA LEU A 401 7.39 -14.50 -8.65
C LEU A 401 6.96 -15.95 -8.85
N THR A 402 7.87 -16.88 -8.57
CA THR A 402 7.58 -18.32 -8.66
C THR A 402 7.11 -18.83 -7.32
N GLU A 403 7.74 -18.39 -6.23
CA GLU A 403 7.49 -18.89 -4.88
C GLU A 403 7.68 -17.79 -3.84
N VAL A 404 6.95 -17.92 -2.74
CA VAL A 404 7.13 -17.11 -1.54
C VAL A 404 7.19 -18.04 -0.35
N TRP A 405 8.13 -17.80 0.54
CA TRP A 405 8.29 -18.53 1.79
C TRP A 405 7.96 -17.59 2.93
N VAL A 406 7.12 -18.04 3.85
CA VAL A 406 6.70 -17.25 5.02
C VAL A 406 6.96 -18.10 6.26
N HIS A 407 7.83 -17.61 7.15
CA HIS A 407 8.36 -18.38 8.28
C HIS A 407 8.88 -19.77 7.85
N GLY A 408 9.60 -19.84 6.73
CA GLY A 408 10.15 -21.08 6.19
C GLY A 408 9.13 -22.05 5.59
N ARG A 409 7.84 -21.70 5.56
CA ARG A 409 6.81 -22.48 4.86
C ARG A 409 6.66 -21.99 3.42
N ARG A 410 6.74 -22.92 2.46
CA ARG A 410 6.68 -22.64 1.02
C ARG A 410 5.25 -22.39 0.53
N PHE A 411 5.07 -21.36 -0.28
CA PHE A 411 3.87 -21.06 -1.06
C PHE A 411 4.24 -20.95 -2.54
N GLU A 412 3.77 -21.88 -3.36
CA GLU A 412 3.96 -21.83 -4.81
C GLU A 412 2.93 -20.88 -5.44
N LEU A 413 3.41 -19.86 -6.14
CA LEU A 413 2.55 -18.89 -6.84
C LEU A 413 2.26 -19.35 -8.27
N LYS A 414 3.26 -19.97 -8.88
CA LYS A 414 3.13 -20.71 -10.13
C LYS A 414 3.48 -22.16 -9.80
N LYS A 415 2.50 -23.05 -9.87
CA LYS A 415 2.75 -24.50 -9.83
C LYS A 415 3.64 -24.80 -11.03
N THR A 416 4.93 -24.88 -10.77
CA THR A 416 5.92 -25.18 -11.78
C THR A 416 6.05 -26.70 -11.72
N ASP A 417 5.91 -27.35 -12.87
CA ASP A 417 6.15 -28.80 -13.04
C ASP A 417 5.00 -29.76 -12.68
N ALA A 418 3.75 -29.35 -12.89
CA ALA A 418 2.69 -30.32 -13.10
C ALA A 418 2.85 -30.90 -14.52
N PHE A 419 3.36 -32.14 -14.63
CA PHE A 419 3.38 -32.90 -15.89
C PHE A 419 2.01 -32.80 -16.59
N ASP A 420 1.95 -32.32 -17.83
CA ASP A 420 0.67 -32.10 -18.51
C ASP A 420 0.06 -33.44 -18.95
N PHE A 421 -0.91 -33.95 -18.20
CA PHE A 421 -1.58 -35.22 -18.50
C PHE A 421 -2.60 -35.14 -19.66
N ARG A 422 -2.86 -33.96 -20.25
CA ARG A 422 -3.89 -33.82 -21.30
C ARG A 422 -3.49 -34.49 -22.62
N GLY A 423 -4.46 -35.02 -23.35
CA GLY A 423 -4.27 -35.82 -24.57
C GLY A 423 -4.89 -37.22 -24.46
N ALA A 424 -4.67 -38.05 -25.47
CA ALA A 424 -5.12 -39.43 -25.50
C ALA A 424 -4.00 -40.38 -25.08
N TRP A 425 -4.35 -41.37 -24.28
CA TRP A 425 -3.41 -42.33 -23.68
C TRP A 425 -3.91 -43.74 -23.88
N ASN A 426 -3.12 -44.59 -24.52
CA ASN A 426 -3.44 -46.00 -24.63
C ASN A 426 -3.02 -46.70 -23.33
N VAL A 427 -3.98 -47.39 -22.69
CA VAL A 427 -3.84 -47.98 -21.37
C VAL A 427 -3.77 -49.50 -21.47
N THR A 428 -2.76 -50.06 -20.84
CA THR A 428 -2.58 -51.50 -20.63
C THR A 428 -2.78 -51.80 -19.16
N LEU A 429 -3.69 -52.73 -18.86
CA LEU A 429 -3.89 -53.25 -17.52
C LEU A 429 -3.31 -54.65 -17.42
N ALA A 430 -2.45 -54.89 -16.44
CA ALA A 430 -1.94 -56.22 -16.13
C ALA A 430 -2.34 -56.63 -14.71
N SER A 431 -2.86 -57.84 -14.55
CA SER A 431 -3.29 -58.38 -13.26
C SER A 431 -2.07 -58.70 -12.39
N SER A 432 -2.02 -58.16 -11.16
CA SER A 432 -1.11 -58.66 -10.13
C SER A 432 -1.82 -59.78 -9.36
N ALA A 433 -1.72 -61.01 -9.86
CA ALA A 433 -2.29 -62.17 -9.17
C ALA A 433 -1.39 -62.60 -8.00
N THR A 434 -1.61 -62.03 -6.82
CA THR A 434 -1.10 -62.55 -5.55
C THR A 434 -2.10 -62.22 -4.43
N GLU A 435 -3.15 -63.04 -4.29
CA GLU A 435 -3.79 -63.45 -3.03
C GLU A 435 -5.12 -64.18 -3.33
N GLU A 436 -5.32 -65.30 -2.64
CA GLU A 436 -6.22 -66.41 -2.99
C GLU A 436 -7.73 -66.17 -2.79
N ASN A 437 -8.22 -64.93 -2.63
CA ASN A 437 -9.66 -64.70 -2.35
C ASN A 437 -10.27 -63.39 -2.89
N VAL A 438 -9.74 -62.85 -3.98
CA VAL A 438 -10.35 -61.67 -4.63
C VAL A 438 -10.86 -62.02 -6.02
N ALA A 439 -12.13 -61.70 -6.30
CA ALA A 439 -12.74 -61.92 -7.61
C ALA A 439 -11.87 -61.32 -8.73
N ALA A 440 -11.55 -62.15 -9.73
CA ALA A 440 -10.63 -61.79 -10.80
C ALA A 440 -11.10 -60.53 -11.56
N PRO A 441 -10.19 -59.61 -11.91
CA PRO A 441 -10.55 -58.41 -12.66
C PRO A 441 -11.13 -58.76 -14.04
N PRO A 442 -12.03 -57.93 -14.59
CA PRO A 442 -12.64 -58.18 -15.90
C PRO A 442 -11.57 -58.25 -17.01
N LYS A 443 -11.72 -59.19 -17.94
CA LYS A 443 -10.90 -59.25 -19.17
C LYS A 443 -11.29 -58.08 -20.08
N LEU A 444 -10.48 -57.02 -20.06
CA LEU A 444 -10.73 -55.81 -20.84
C LEU A 444 -9.84 -55.75 -22.09
N ALA A 445 -10.45 -55.47 -23.24
CA ALA A 445 -9.75 -55.12 -24.47
C ALA A 445 -9.37 -53.63 -24.45
N LYS A 446 -8.23 -53.30 -25.07
CA LYS A 446 -7.65 -51.94 -25.32
C LYS A 446 -8.45 -50.77 -24.73
N LEU A 447 -7.93 -50.17 -23.67
CA LEU A 447 -8.51 -49.01 -23.01
C LEU A 447 -7.79 -47.74 -23.44
N THR A 448 -8.52 -46.64 -23.65
CA THR A 448 -7.92 -45.32 -23.88
C THR A 448 -8.41 -44.33 -22.83
N ILE A 449 -7.53 -43.53 -22.26
CA ILE A 449 -7.90 -42.40 -21.40
C ILE A 449 -7.73 -41.13 -22.22
N GLU A 450 -8.80 -40.34 -22.34
CA GLU A 450 -8.79 -39.03 -22.99
C GLU A 450 -8.95 -37.94 -21.93
N LEU A 451 -7.97 -37.03 -21.84
CA LEU A 451 -7.92 -35.96 -20.85
C LEU A 451 -7.86 -34.58 -21.53
N GLU A 452 -8.70 -33.65 -21.08
CA GLU A 452 -8.89 -32.30 -21.61
C GLU A 452 -9.05 -31.28 -20.46
N GLY A 453 -9.28 -30.00 -20.79
CA GLY A 453 -9.45 -28.92 -19.81
C GLY A 453 -8.16 -28.18 -19.47
N GLU A 454 -8.08 -27.64 -18.24
CA GLU A 454 -6.89 -26.95 -17.75
C GLU A 454 -5.80 -27.95 -17.33
N ALA A 455 -4.53 -27.61 -17.55
CA ALA A 455 -3.41 -28.53 -17.32
C ALA A 455 -3.29 -28.99 -15.85
N ASP A 456 -3.71 -28.18 -14.89
CA ASP A 456 -3.68 -28.47 -13.45
C ASP A 456 -4.98 -29.10 -12.93
N ARG A 457 -6.03 -29.12 -13.76
CA ARG A 457 -7.36 -29.70 -13.46
C ARG A 457 -7.89 -30.47 -14.69
N PRO A 458 -7.20 -31.54 -15.12
CA PRO A 458 -7.65 -32.30 -16.26
C PRO A 458 -8.99 -32.98 -15.96
N THR A 459 -9.92 -32.87 -16.88
CA THR A 459 -11.16 -33.65 -16.91
C THR A 459 -11.08 -34.65 -18.05
N GLY A 460 -11.85 -35.73 -17.99
CA GLY A 460 -11.76 -36.69 -19.09
C GLY A 460 -12.62 -37.91 -18.94
N ARG A 461 -12.35 -38.88 -19.80
CA ARG A 461 -13.13 -40.11 -19.93
C ARG A 461 -12.23 -41.30 -20.24
N LEU A 462 -12.68 -42.46 -19.80
CA LEU A 462 -12.17 -43.76 -20.20
C LEU A 462 -12.99 -44.26 -21.40
N VAL A 463 -12.31 -44.65 -22.47
CA VAL A 463 -12.91 -45.23 -23.67
C VAL A 463 -12.56 -46.70 -23.74
N ALA A 464 -13.59 -47.56 -23.72
CA ALA A 464 -13.48 -49.02 -23.81
C ALA A 464 -14.32 -49.52 -24.98
N GLY A 465 -13.71 -49.70 -26.16
CA GLY A 465 -14.46 -50.06 -27.37
C GLY A 465 -15.44 -48.96 -27.80
N LYS A 466 -16.75 -49.19 -27.63
CA LYS A 466 -17.82 -48.21 -27.91
C LYS A 466 -18.33 -47.47 -26.66
N GLN A 467 -17.89 -47.88 -25.47
CA GLN A 467 -18.32 -47.28 -24.20
C GLN A 467 -17.44 -46.09 -23.84
N GLN A 468 -18.06 -45.01 -23.35
CA GLN A 468 -17.38 -43.83 -22.85
C GLN A 468 -17.80 -43.59 -21.40
N ILE A 469 -16.86 -43.77 -20.48
CA ILE A 469 -17.09 -43.66 -19.04
C ILE A 469 -16.43 -42.39 -18.55
N LYS A 470 -17.20 -41.49 -17.95
CA LYS A 470 -16.67 -40.24 -17.39
C LYS A 470 -15.73 -40.53 -16.21
N LEU A 471 -14.63 -39.78 -16.13
CA LEU A 471 -13.78 -39.75 -14.94
C LEU A 471 -14.32 -38.71 -13.95
N ASP A 472 -14.62 -39.15 -12.74
CA ASP A 472 -15.07 -38.33 -11.62
C ASP A 472 -13.93 -38.14 -10.60
N LYS A 473 -13.92 -36.99 -9.92
CA LYS A 473 -12.91 -36.62 -8.91
C LYS A 473 -11.46 -36.73 -9.42
N THR A 474 -11.23 -36.33 -10.66
CA THR A 474 -9.88 -36.27 -11.23
C THR A 474 -9.04 -35.22 -10.50
N ALA A 475 -7.89 -35.62 -9.98
CA ALA A 475 -6.97 -34.75 -9.25
C ALA A 475 -5.52 -35.06 -9.62
N GLN A 476 -4.74 -34.00 -9.84
CA GLN A 476 -3.31 -34.08 -10.09
C GLN A 476 -2.51 -33.54 -8.90
N HIS A 477 -1.49 -34.29 -8.49
CA HIS A 477 -0.55 -33.87 -7.44
C HIS A 477 0.87 -34.38 -7.75
N SER A 478 1.84 -33.48 -7.87
CA SER A 478 3.28 -33.81 -7.92
C SER A 478 3.65 -34.91 -8.94
N GLY A 479 3.16 -34.78 -10.19
CA GLY A 479 3.42 -35.77 -11.25
C GLY A 479 2.59 -37.05 -11.15
N ALA A 480 1.60 -37.12 -10.25
CA ALA A 480 0.62 -38.19 -10.17
C ALA A 480 -0.78 -37.71 -10.56
N LEU A 481 -1.57 -38.58 -11.19
CA LEU A 481 -2.96 -38.38 -11.52
C LEU A 481 -3.80 -39.47 -10.86
N THR A 482 -4.88 -39.05 -10.20
CA THR A 482 -5.88 -39.94 -9.61
C THR A 482 -7.25 -39.61 -10.17
N ALA A 483 -8.09 -40.61 -10.39
CA ALA A 483 -9.51 -40.40 -10.66
C ALA A 483 -10.33 -41.62 -10.25
N THR A 484 -11.64 -41.42 -10.16
CA THR A 484 -12.65 -42.47 -9.97
C THR A 484 -13.53 -42.59 -11.20
N PHE A 485 -14.10 -43.76 -11.44
CA PHE A 485 -15.06 -43.97 -12.53
C PHE A 485 -16.02 -45.12 -12.20
N ALA A 486 -17.21 -45.08 -12.78
CA ALA A 486 -18.18 -46.17 -12.68
C ALA A 486 -17.71 -47.39 -13.48
N ALA A 487 -17.49 -48.53 -12.82
CA ALA A 487 -16.97 -49.74 -13.43
C ALA A 487 -18.06 -50.73 -13.86
N ASP A 488 -19.34 -50.38 -13.68
CA ASP A 488 -20.51 -51.18 -14.06
C ASP A 488 -20.46 -51.57 -15.55
N GLU A 489 -20.12 -50.62 -16.41
CA GLU A 489 -20.00 -50.83 -17.87
C GLU A 489 -18.82 -51.73 -18.26
N LEU A 490 -17.84 -51.90 -17.37
CA LEU A 490 -16.67 -52.76 -17.54
C LEU A 490 -16.87 -54.15 -16.91
N GLY A 491 -18.07 -54.46 -16.43
CA GLY A 491 -18.41 -55.76 -15.83
C GLY A 491 -18.00 -55.91 -14.37
N ALA A 492 -17.70 -54.80 -13.67
CA ALA A 492 -17.40 -54.78 -12.25
C ALA A 492 -18.32 -53.75 -11.53
N PRO A 493 -19.46 -54.18 -10.95
CA PRO A 493 -20.44 -53.25 -10.40
C PRO A 493 -19.84 -52.40 -9.26
N GLY A 494 -20.02 -51.08 -9.35
CA GLY A 494 -19.49 -50.11 -8.38
C GLY A 494 -18.39 -49.17 -8.92
N VAL A 495 -17.78 -48.41 -8.02
CA VAL A 495 -16.78 -47.38 -8.37
C VAL A 495 -15.36 -47.95 -8.32
N ALA A 496 -14.62 -47.83 -9.41
CA ALA A 496 -13.19 -48.10 -9.45
C ALA A 496 -12.38 -46.81 -9.27
N GLN A 497 -11.18 -46.94 -8.72
CA GLN A 497 -10.23 -45.83 -8.54
C GLN A 497 -8.93 -46.17 -9.23
N PHE A 498 -8.36 -45.24 -9.99
CA PHE A 498 -6.99 -45.36 -10.47
C PHE A 498 -6.08 -44.28 -9.90
N SER A 499 -4.81 -44.64 -9.75
CA SER A 499 -3.71 -43.75 -9.40
C SER A 499 -2.51 -44.08 -10.28
N ALA A 500 -1.92 -43.08 -10.93
CA ALA A 500 -0.81 -43.25 -11.85
C ALA A 500 0.19 -42.10 -11.72
N VAL A 501 1.47 -42.39 -11.89
CA VAL A 501 2.59 -41.44 -11.82
C VAL A 501 3.26 -41.35 -13.17
N ALA A 502 3.52 -40.12 -13.63
CA ALA A 502 4.24 -39.87 -14.88
C ALA A 502 5.72 -40.23 -14.72
N ILE A 503 6.27 -40.86 -15.76
CA ILE A 503 7.68 -41.18 -15.89
C ILE A 503 8.15 -40.56 -17.22
N GLU A 504 9.03 -39.57 -17.14
CA GLU A 504 9.75 -39.06 -18.31
C GLU A 504 10.89 -40.03 -18.66
N ALA A 505 10.76 -40.71 -19.79
CA ALA A 505 11.83 -41.55 -20.32
C ALA A 505 12.80 -40.70 -21.15
N ALA A 506 14.12 -40.88 -20.96
CA ALA A 506 15.16 -40.09 -21.64
C ALA A 506 15.10 -40.17 -23.18
N ASP A 507 14.55 -41.24 -23.75
CA ASP A 507 14.46 -41.49 -25.21
C ASP A 507 13.11 -42.13 -25.63
N GLY A 508 11.97 -41.71 -25.04
CA GLY A 508 10.65 -42.28 -25.40
C GLY A 508 9.46 -41.34 -25.16
N PRO A 509 8.27 -41.65 -25.72
CA PRO A 509 7.07 -40.85 -25.46
C PRO A 509 6.72 -40.90 -23.96
N PRO A 510 6.16 -39.83 -23.40
CA PRO A 510 5.82 -39.79 -21.99
C PRO A 510 4.89 -40.96 -21.64
N ALA A 511 5.19 -41.65 -20.54
CA ALA A 511 4.41 -42.78 -20.05
C ALA A 511 4.04 -42.57 -18.59
N TRP A 512 3.03 -43.28 -18.12
CA TRP A 512 2.59 -43.24 -16.73
C TRP A 512 2.26 -44.64 -16.25
N HIS A 513 2.73 -44.94 -15.04
CA HIS A 513 2.58 -46.23 -14.39
C HIS A 513 1.80 -46.07 -13.10
N GLY A 514 0.92 -47.03 -12.82
CA GLY A 514 -0.03 -46.90 -11.73
C GLY A 514 -0.73 -48.19 -11.38
N SER A 515 -1.83 -48.05 -10.68
CA SER A 515 -2.73 -49.15 -10.37
C SER A 515 -4.19 -48.70 -10.41
N VAL A 516 -5.06 -49.63 -10.82
CA VAL A 516 -6.51 -49.54 -10.67
C VAL A 516 -6.91 -50.44 -9.51
N THR A 517 -7.66 -49.90 -8.56
CA THR A 517 -8.36 -50.68 -7.53
C THR A 517 -9.82 -50.80 -7.94
N TRP A 518 -10.27 -52.03 -8.11
CA TRP A 518 -11.63 -52.37 -8.50
C TRP A 518 -12.57 -52.41 -7.28
N PRO A 519 -13.91 -52.33 -7.48
CA PRO A 519 -14.88 -52.42 -6.38
C PRO A 519 -14.75 -53.68 -5.51
N SER A 520 -14.24 -54.78 -6.09
CA SER A 520 -13.97 -56.04 -5.38
C SER A 520 -12.76 -55.99 -4.44
N GLY A 521 -11.99 -54.90 -4.45
CA GLY A 521 -10.69 -54.79 -3.79
C GLY A 521 -9.53 -55.32 -4.63
N ALA A 522 -9.79 -55.94 -5.80
CA ALA A 522 -8.74 -56.41 -6.70
C ALA A 522 -7.91 -55.22 -7.20
N ARG A 523 -6.59 -55.42 -7.35
CA ARG A 523 -5.69 -54.43 -7.96
C ARG A 523 -5.20 -54.91 -9.31
N SER A 524 -5.15 -53.98 -10.26
CA SER A 524 -4.50 -54.17 -11.56
C SER A 524 -3.42 -53.12 -11.72
N THR A 525 -2.26 -53.52 -12.23
CA THR A 525 -1.23 -52.56 -12.65
C THR A 525 -1.67 -51.86 -13.91
N LEU A 526 -1.45 -50.55 -13.98
CA LEU A 526 -1.77 -49.68 -15.10
C LEU A 526 -0.47 -49.18 -15.71
N ALA A 527 -0.34 -49.31 -17.02
CA ALA A 527 0.71 -48.67 -17.79
C ALA A 527 0.06 -47.97 -18.97
N ALA A 528 0.40 -46.72 -19.22
CA ALA A 528 -0.21 -45.98 -20.30
C ALA A 528 0.81 -45.11 -21.06
N VAL A 529 0.61 -45.02 -22.36
CA VAL A 529 1.53 -44.35 -23.30
C VAL A 529 0.73 -43.33 -24.11
N ARG A 530 1.26 -42.11 -24.23
CA ARG A 530 0.56 -41.03 -24.95
C ARG A 530 0.48 -41.37 -26.45
N THR A 531 -0.72 -41.29 -27.00
CA THR A 531 -0.98 -41.49 -28.43
C THR A 531 -1.31 -40.18 -29.16
N GLN A 532 -1.87 -39.19 -28.47
CA GLN A 532 -2.15 -37.85 -29.00
C GLN A 532 -1.92 -36.79 -27.93
N THR A 533 -1.44 -35.62 -28.34
CA THR A 533 -1.37 -34.41 -27.52
C THR A 533 -2.74 -33.76 -27.34
N ALA A 534 -2.85 -32.79 -26.42
CA ALA A 534 -4.09 -32.05 -26.20
C ALA A 534 -4.58 -31.32 -27.47
N ASP A 535 -3.66 -30.75 -28.25
CA ASP A 535 -3.99 -30.04 -29.48
C ASP A 535 -4.46 -30.99 -30.59
N GLU A 536 -3.84 -32.17 -30.70
CA GLU A 536 -4.23 -33.21 -31.65
C GLU A 536 -5.60 -33.82 -31.30
N LEU A 537 -5.87 -34.06 -30.02
CA LEU A 537 -7.16 -34.55 -29.54
C LEU A 537 -8.29 -33.53 -29.81
N ALA A 538 -8.01 -32.24 -29.58
CA ALA A 538 -8.96 -31.16 -29.85
C ALA A 538 -9.24 -30.97 -31.35
N ALA A 539 -8.22 -31.16 -32.21
CA ALA A 539 -8.38 -31.14 -33.66
C ALA A 539 -9.24 -32.32 -34.15
N ALA A 540 -9.00 -33.53 -33.64
CA ALA A 540 -9.75 -34.73 -34.00
C ALA A 540 -11.25 -34.65 -33.62
N LYS A 541 -11.61 -33.90 -32.59
CA LYS A 541 -13.02 -33.67 -32.20
C LYS A 541 -13.76 -32.65 -33.06
N LYS A 542 -13.06 -31.72 -33.74
CA LYS A 542 -13.68 -30.72 -34.62
C LYS A 542 -14.12 -31.30 -35.98
N ASP A 543 -13.54 -32.42 -36.40
CA ASP A 543 -13.85 -33.10 -37.65
C ASP A 543 -14.96 -34.17 -37.52
N ALA A 544 -15.58 -34.32 -36.34
CA ALA A 544 -16.70 -35.22 -36.12
C ALA A 544 -18.07 -34.49 -36.34
N PRO A 545 -19.06 -35.12 -37.01
CA PRO A 545 -20.39 -34.50 -37.20
C PRO A 545 -21.09 -34.22 -35.87
N PRO A 546 -21.86 -33.13 -35.73
CA PRO A 546 -22.50 -32.78 -34.47
C PRO A 546 -23.62 -33.78 -34.14
N GLU A 547 -23.50 -34.45 -32.98
CA GLU A 547 -24.61 -35.14 -32.36
C GLU A 547 -25.44 -34.16 -31.53
N ASP A 548 -26.73 -34.17 -31.84
CA ASP A 548 -27.84 -33.48 -31.22
C ASP A 548 -27.95 -33.93 -29.75
N ASN A 549 -27.95 -33.00 -28.79
CA ASN A 549 -28.34 -33.33 -27.43
C ASN A 549 -29.23 -32.24 -26.82
N PRO A 550 -30.33 -32.62 -26.13
CA PRO A 550 -31.36 -31.69 -25.67
C PRO A 550 -30.87 -30.82 -24.50
N LYS A 551 -31.43 -29.62 -24.46
CA LYS A 551 -31.31 -28.64 -23.38
C LYS A 551 -31.82 -29.21 -22.06
N GLU A 552 -31.05 -29.03 -20.99
CA GLU A 552 -31.55 -29.00 -19.62
C GLU A 552 -31.53 -27.55 -19.14
N ASP A 553 -32.70 -27.13 -18.66
CA ASP A 553 -33.04 -25.78 -18.24
C ASP A 553 -32.36 -25.41 -16.92
N ALA A 554 -31.66 -24.28 -16.91
CA ALA A 554 -31.22 -23.61 -15.69
C ALA A 554 -32.13 -22.39 -15.45
N GLU A 555 -32.85 -22.41 -14.34
CA GLU A 555 -33.57 -21.27 -13.76
C GLU A 555 -32.63 -20.05 -13.65
N LYS A 556 -33.11 -18.92 -14.18
CA LYS A 556 -32.54 -17.59 -13.95
C LYS A 556 -33.54 -16.79 -13.13
N ASP A 557 -33.11 -16.40 -11.94
CA ASP A 557 -33.67 -15.26 -11.21
C ASP A 557 -33.25 -13.96 -11.93
N ASP A 558 -34.27 -13.19 -12.31
CA ASP A 558 -34.18 -11.82 -12.77
C ASP A 558 -34.04 -10.89 -11.55
N ASP A 559 -32.94 -10.13 -11.47
CA ASP A 559 -32.94 -8.79 -10.90
C ASP A 559 -31.61 -8.06 -11.21
N LYS A 560 -31.64 -7.17 -12.20
CA LYS A 560 -31.16 -5.77 -12.10
C LYS A 560 -31.17 -5.07 -13.44
N ALA A 561 -31.95 -3.99 -13.47
CA ALA A 561 -31.98 -2.97 -14.49
C ALA A 561 -30.70 -2.10 -14.50
N ASP A 562 -30.47 -1.52 -15.68
CA ASP A 562 -29.69 -0.33 -16.01
C ASP A 562 -28.15 -0.38 -15.98
N ALA A 563 -27.57 -0.77 -17.13
CA ALA A 563 -26.41 -0.10 -17.70
C ALA A 563 -26.33 -0.35 -19.22
N ALA A 564 -26.35 0.73 -20.01
CA ALA A 564 -26.18 0.72 -21.46
C ALA A 564 -24.83 0.09 -21.89
N PRO A 565 -24.75 -0.60 -23.04
CA PRO A 565 -23.56 -1.34 -23.43
C PRO A 565 -22.47 -0.41 -23.96
N ALA A 566 -21.30 -0.42 -23.31
CA ALA A 566 -20.08 0.09 -23.90
C ALA A 566 -19.56 -0.92 -24.94
N GLU A 567 -19.49 -0.48 -26.20
CA GLU A 567 -18.83 -1.22 -27.28
C GLU A 567 -17.37 -1.54 -26.91
N LYS A 568 -17.05 -2.84 -26.98
CA LYS A 568 -15.68 -3.34 -26.88
C LYS A 568 -14.94 -3.00 -28.17
N THR A 569 -14.04 -2.02 -28.12
CA THR A 569 -13.03 -1.83 -29.16
C THR A 569 -11.89 -2.83 -28.95
N PRO A 570 -11.48 -3.61 -29.96
CA PRO A 570 -10.33 -4.50 -29.86
C PRO A 570 -9.06 -3.76 -30.30
N ALA A 571 -8.23 -3.33 -29.34
CA ALA A 571 -6.83 -2.95 -29.60
C ALA A 571 -6.02 -3.00 -28.29
N GLU A 572 -5.71 -4.21 -27.84
CA GLU A 572 -4.74 -4.44 -26.75
C GLU A 572 -3.44 -4.97 -27.37
N LYS A 573 -2.81 -4.16 -28.24
CA LYS A 573 -1.42 -4.33 -28.69
C LYS A 573 -0.81 -2.95 -28.92
N ASP A 574 0.39 -2.76 -28.36
CA ASP A 574 1.21 -1.53 -28.31
C ASP A 574 0.78 -0.43 -27.34
N LYS A 575 1.08 -0.62 -26.05
CA LYS A 575 1.42 0.52 -25.18
C LYS A 575 2.89 0.86 -25.41
N PRO A 576 3.25 2.09 -25.82
CA PRO A 576 4.64 2.52 -25.85
C PRO A 576 5.22 2.40 -24.44
N GLN A 577 6.36 1.73 -24.32
CA GLN A 577 7.17 1.68 -23.12
C GLN A 577 7.73 3.08 -22.87
N VAL A 578 7.12 3.83 -21.96
CA VAL A 578 7.50 5.22 -21.69
C VAL A 578 8.55 5.24 -20.58
N ASP A 579 9.79 4.98 -20.98
CA ASP A 579 11.01 5.33 -20.24
C ASP A 579 11.20 6.85 -20.30
N ARG A 580 10.24 7.63 -19.80
CA ARG A 580 10.31 9.10 -19.80
C ARG A 580 10.21 9.63 -18.39
N ALA A 581 11.12 10.55 -18.08
CA ALA A 581 10.87 11.55 -17.06
C ALA A 581 9.55 12.30 -17.35
N ALA A 582 8.99 12.95 -16.34
CA ALA A 582 7.83 13.80 -16.46
C ALA A 582 8.04 14.79 -17.61
N SER A 583 7.00 14.97 -18.39
CA SER A 583 7.01 15.81 -19.60
C SER A 583 7.21 17.29 -19.25
N PHE A 584 6.91 17.67 -18.01
CA PHE A 584 7.00 19.03 -17.50
C PHE A 584 7.65 19.05 -16.12
N ALA A 585 8.31 20.17 -15.79
CA ALA A 585 8.76 20.44 -14.43
C ALA A 585 7.58 20.62 -13.47
N VAL A 586 7.82 20.39 -12.18
CA VAL A 586 6.84 20.72 -11.13
C VAL A 586 6.84 22.23 -10.96
N ASN A 587 5.68 22.86 -11.10
CA ASN A 587 5.47 24.27 -10.77
C ASN A 587 4.61 24.41 -9.51
N TYR A 588 4.63 25.61 -8.90
CA TYR A 588 4.05 25.83 -7.58
C TYR A 588 3.12 27.07 -7.56
N PRO A 589 1.84 26.93 -7.16
CA PRO A 589 1.09 25.67 -7.02
C PRO A 589 0.97 24.90 -8.34
N LEU A 590 0.76 23.59 -8.29
CA LEU A 590 0.69 22.76 -9.50
C LEU A 590 -0.45 23.22 -10.41
N GLY A 591 -0.16 23.49 -11.69
CA GLY A 591 -1.19 23.81 -12.70
C GLY A 591 -0.95 25.11 -13.46
N ALA A 592 -2.01 25.64 -14.08
CA ALA A 592 -1.92 26.73 -15.07
C ALA A 592 -1.45 28.09 -14.51
N PHE A 593 -1.59 28.31 -13.20
CA PHE A 593 -1.17 29.54 -12.53
C PHE A 593 0.08 29.34 -11.66
N GLY A 594 0.71 28.16 -11.73
CA GLY A 594 1.93 27.87 -11.00
C GLY A 594 3.13 28.63 -11.56
N VAL A 595 4.07 28.97 -10.68
CA VAL A 595 5.37 29.53 -11.06
C VAL A 595 6.47 28.49 -10.90
N ASP A 596 7.46 28.50 -11.79
CA ASP A 596 8.56 27.52 -11.77
C ASP A 596 9.56 27.78 -10.64
N ALA A 597 9.68 29.05 -10.22
CA ALA A 597 10.51 29.48 -9.13
C ALA A 597 9.93 30.76 -8.49
N PRO A 598 10.30 31.09 -7.24
CA PRO A 598 9.97 32.39 -6.66
C PRO A 598 10.43 33.55 -7.56
N PRO A 599 9.67 34.65 -7.66
CA PRO A 599 10.05 35.80 -8.47
C PRO A 599 11.35 36.42 -7.95
N GLU A 600 12.22 36.86 -8.87
CA GLU A 600 13.45 37.57 -8.53
C GLU A 600 13.17 38.70 -7.53
N GLN A 601 14.04 38.81 -6.52
CA GLN A 601 13.95 39.84 -5.47
C GLN A 601 15.16 40.78 -5.59
N PRO A 602 15.12 41.81 -6.47
CA PRO A 602 16.20 42.78 -6.56
C PRO A 602 16.47 43.43 -5.21
N GLU A 603 17.76 43.68 -4.90
CA GLU A 603 18.13 44.35 -3.65
C GLU A 603 17.52 45.75 -3.57
N HIS A 604 17.49 46.47 -4.69
CA HIS A 604 16.91 47.80 -4.81
C HIS A 604 15.91 47.85 -5.98
N VAL A 605 14.75 48.44 -5.74
CA VAL A 605 13.74 48.76 -6.77
C VAL A 605 13.36 50.22 -6.62
N LEU A 606 13.52 51.01 -7.68
CA LEU A 606 13.13 52.42 -7.71
C LEU A 606 11.96 52.61 -8.67
N PHE A 607 10.80 52.97 -8.15
CA PHE A 607 9.68 53.44 -8.96
C PHE A 607 9.83 54.94 -9.18
N ARG A 608 9.86 55.40 -10.44
CA ARG A 608 10.16 56.80 -10.78
C ARG A 608 8.95 57.57 -11.28
N GLY A 609 8.74 58.78 -10.76
CA GLY A 609 7.81 59.77 -11.31
C GLY A 609 6.32 59.50 -11.12
N ALA A 610 5.93 58.72 -10.11
CA ALA A 610 4.53 58.36 -9.85
C ALA A 610 3.75 59.44 -9.10
N THR A 611 2.42 59.32 -9.11
CA THR A 611 1.56 59.92 -8.07
C THR A 611 1.51 58.98 -6.88
N VAL A 612 2.18 59.34 -5.78
CA VAL A 612 2.32 58.48 -4.60
C VAL A 612 1.34 58.91 -3.50
N TRP A 613 0.38 58.04 -3.20
CA TRP A 613 -0.54 58.21 -2.08
C TRP A 613 0.12 57.64 -0.83
N THR A 614 0.70 58.48 0.03
CA THR A 614 1.43 57.97 1.20
C THR A 614 0.51 57.44 2.30
N CYS A 615 -0.77 57.85 2.29
CA CYS A 615 -1.76 57.57 3.34
C CYS A 615 -1.30 57.95 4.76
N GLY A 616 -0.31 58.85 4.86
CA GLY A 616 0.18 59.42 6.11
C GLY A 616 0.23 60.95 6.04
N ALA A 617 0.98 61.58 6.94
CA ALA A 617 1.04 63.04 7.06
C ALA A 617 1.52 63.77 5.79
N ALA A 618 2.29 63.10 4.93
CA ALA A 618 2.78 63.66 3.67
C ALA A 618 1.70 63.74 2.56
N GLY A 619 0.52 63.14 2.77
CA GLY A 619 -0.59 63.20 1.82
C GLY A 619 -0.26 62.54 0.48
N VAL A 620 -0.62 63.23 -0.62
CA VAL A 620 -0.41 62.76 -2.00
C VAL A 620 0.74 63.54 -2.63
N LEU A 621 1.78 62.82 -3.06
CA LEU A 621 2.97 63.40 -3.69
C LEU A 621 2.88 63.22 -5.21
N GLN A 622 3.09 64.30 -5.96
CA GLN A 622 3.09 64.30 -7.42
C GLN A 622 4.50 64.15 -7.96
N LYS A 623 4.68 63.38 -9.05
CA LYS A 623 5.99 63.13 -9.69
C LYS A 623 7.06 62.67 -8.69
N ALA A 624 6.67 61.81 -7.75
CA ALA A 624 7.54 61.31 -6.70
C ALA A 624 8.10 59.93 -7.05
N ASP A 625 9.27 59.65 -6.49
CA ASP A 625 9.93 58.36 -6.58
C ASP A 625 9.71 57.57 -5.28
N VAL A 626 9.67 56.24 -5.40
CA VAL A 626 9.62 55.31 -4.27
C VAL A 626 10.79 54.35 -4.39
N LEU A 627 11.73 54.41 -3.44
CA LEU A 627 12.84 53.47 -3.36
C LEU A 627 12.51 52.37 -2.36
N VAL A 628 12.48 51.13 -2.84
CA VAL A 628 12.38 49.91 -2.04
C VAL A 628 13.76 49.26 -1.97
N THR A 629 14.23 48.93 -0.78
CA THR A 629 15.48 48.20 -0.55
C THR A 629 15.22 46.99 0.33
N ARG A 630 15.59 45.79 -0.13
CA ARG A 630 15.40 44.51 0.56
C ARG A 630 13.97 44.37 1.12
N GLY A 631 12.99 44.68 0.27
CA GLY A 631 11.56 44.58 0.59
C GLY A 631 11.00 45.68 1.52
N LYS A 632 11.80 46.69 1.91
CA LYS A 632 11.36 47.82 2.74
C LYS A 632 11.38 49.12 1.94
N ILE A 633 10.40 49.99 2.16
CA ILE A 633 10.42 51.36 1.61
C ILE A 633 11.55 52.12 2.32
N ALA A 634 12.60 52.46 1.59
CA ALA A 634 13.78 53.15 2.09
C ALA A 634 13.65 54.67 2.00
N ALA A 635 13.01 55.17 0.93
CA ALA A 635 12.75 56.59 0.73
C ALA A 635 11.54 56.82 -0.19
N VAL A 636 10.84 57.92 0.04
CA VAL A 636 9.77 58.43 -0.82
C VAL A 636 9.98 59.93 -1.00
N GLY A 637 10.04 60.42 -2.24
CA GLY A 637 10.27 61.83 -2.52
C GLY A 637 10.63 62.08 -3.97
N PRO A 638 10.75 63.35 -4.38
CA PRO A 638 11.14 63.68 -5.75
C PRO A 638 12.63 63.38 -6.00
N ALA A 639 12.94 62.91 -7.21
CA ALA A 639 14.31 62.79 -7.72
C ALA A 639 15.27 62.02 -6.79
N LEU A 640 14.85 60.83 -6.34
CA LEU A 640 15.70 60.00 -5.48
C LEU A 640 16.93 59.48 -6.24
N PRO A 641 18.11 59.41 -5.60
CA PRO A 641 19.29 58.81 -6.20
C PRO A 641 19.04 57.34 -6.52
N VAL A 642 19.53 56.86 -7.66
CA VAL A 642 19.44 55.46 -8.07
C VAL A 642 20.58 54.69 -7.43
N PRO A 643 20.34 53.76 -6.49
CA PRO A 643 21.40 52.89 -5.98
C PRO A 643 22.00 52.03 -7.08
N GLN A 644 23.26 51.63 -6.92
CA GLN A 644 23.91 50.72 -7.87
C GLN A 644 23.14 49.39 -7.93
N GLY A 645 22.90 48.87 -9.13
CA GLY A 645 22.17 47.62 -9.34
C GLY A 645 20.66 47.71 -9.10
N ALA A 646 20.10 48.90 -8.88
CA ALA A 646 18.66 49.06 -8.70
C ALA A 646 17.87 48.79 -9.99
N LEU A 647 16.79 48.01 -9.86
CA LEU A 647 15.77 47.90 -10.89
C LEU A 647 14.96 49.20 -10.92
N VAL A 648 15.07 49.96 -12.02
CA VAL A 648 14.31 51.20 -12.20
C VAL A 648 13.04 50.92 -12.99
N VAL A 649 11.90 51.22 -12.38
CA VAL A 649 10.56 51.07 -12.98
C VAL A 649 10.01 52.46 -13.31
N ASP A 650 9.72 52.70 -14.58
CA ASP A 650 9.03 53.93 -15.00
C ASP A 650 7.55 53.88 -14.56
N ALA A 651 7.22 54.78 -13.64
CA ALA A 651 5.90 54.93 -13.06
C ALA A 651 5.27 56.28 -13.39
N ALA A 652 5.79 57.01 -14.38
CA ALA A 652 5.20 58.24 -14.87
C ALA A 652 3.74 58.02 -15.31
N GLY A 653 2.84 58.90 -14.87
CA GLY A 653 1.40 58.81 -15.14
C GLY A 653 0.67 57.69 -14.38
N LYS A 654 1.37 56.90 -13.55
CA LYS A 654 0.77 55.85 -12.72
C LYS A 654 0.59 56.33 -11.28
N HIS A 655 -0.25 55.61 -10.54
CA HIS A 655 -0.47 55.83 -9.12
C HIS A 655 0.15 54.69 -8.30
N ILE A 656 0.77 55.03 -7.18
CA ILE A 656 1.28 54.07 -6.20
C ILE A 656 0.58 54.35 -4.87
N THR A 657 0.03 53.30 -4.28
CA THR A 657 -0.57 53.30 -2.94
C THR A 657 0.12 52.22 -2.09
N PRO A 658 0.02 52.28 -0.75
CA PRO A 658 0.19 51.10 0.08
C PRO A 658 -0.70 49.95 -0.43
N GLY A 659 -0.22 48.72 -0.26
CA GLY A 659 -1.02 47.54 -0.59
C GLY A 659 -2.29 47.48 0.26
N VAL A 660 -3.38 46.99 -0.33
CA VAL A 660 -4.67 46.87 0.37
C VAL A 660 -4.60 45.76 1.41
N ILE A 661 -5.26 45.97 2.55
CA ILE A 661 -5.41 45.00 3.63
C ILE A 661 -6.88 44.59 3.68
N ASP A 662 -7.15 43.29 3.48
CA ASP A 662 -8.48 42.72 3.70
C ASP A 662 -8.64 42.38 5.19
N CYS A 663 -9.48 43.13 5.91
CA CYS A 663 -9.65 42.95 7.35
C CYS A 663 -10.57 41.78 7.73
N HIS A 664 -11.32 41.21 6.78
CA HIS A 664 -12.26 40.11 7.04
C HIS A 664 -12.36 39.15 5.86
N SER A 665 -11.60 38.05 5.91
CA SER A 665 -11.55 37.07 4.83
C SER A 665 -11.78 35.63 5.29
N HIS A 666 -12.28 34.80 4.37
CA HIS A 666 -12.51 33.37 4.55
C HIS A 666 -11.74 32.52 3.51
N MET A 667 -10.72 33.11 2.92
CA MET A 667 -9.88 32.46 1.89
C MET A 667 -8.65 31.78 2.49
N ALA A 668 -7.90 31.07 1.66
CA ALA A 668 -6.60 30.50 1.99
C ALA A 668 -6.65 29.55 3.19
N THR A 669 -7.72 28.75 3.30
CA THR A 669 -7.83 27.68 4.30
C THR A 669 -8.10 26.32 3.66
N ASP A 670 -7.40 25.30 4.14
CA ASP A 670 -7.57 23.92 3.72
C ASP A 670 -8.64 23.23 4.60
N GLY A 671 -9.57 22.49 3.99
CA GLY A 671 -10.54 21.67 4.73
C GLY A 671 -11.76 22.41 5.29
N GLY A 672 -11.89 23.72 5.05
CA GLY A 672 -13.01 24.56 5.51
C GLY A 672 -12.55 25.72 6.41
N VAL A 673 -13.51 26.50 6.92
CA VAL A 673 -13.26 27.70 7.74
C VAL A 673 -13.90 27.65 9.13
N ASN A 674 -14.67 26.61 9.45
CA ASN A 674 -15.45 26.52 10.70
C ASN A 674 -15.46 25.11 11.28
N GLU A 675 -15.54 25.01 12.61
CA GLU A 675 -16.00 23.82 13.32
C GLU A 675 -17.44 24.04 13.82
N GLY A 676 -18.43 23.61 13.04
CA GLY A 676 -19.83 23.97 13.26
C GLY A 676 -20.58 23.15 14.33
N THR A 677 -19.93 22.21 15.02
CA THR A 677 -20.62 21.33 15.99
C THR A 677 -20.83 21.95 17.37
N GLN A 678 -20.12 23.04 17.69
CA GLN A 678 -20.21 23.74 18.97
C GLN A 678 -20.35 25.25 18.74
N SER A 679 -21.08 25.97 19.61
CA SER A 679 -21.21 27.44 19.47
C SER A 679 -19.94 28.20 19.85
N ILE A 680 -19.05 27.57 20.62
CA ILE A 680 -17.78 28.11 21.10
C ILE A 680 -16.68 27.13 20.72
N THR A 681 -15.77 27.55 19.85
CA THR A 681 -14.65 26.76 19.34
C THR A 681 -13.34 27.54 19.41
N ALA A 682 -13.08 28.21 20.55
CA ALA A 682 -11.90 29.04 20.76
C ALA A 682 -10.55 28.30 20.62
N GLU A 683 -10.60 26.97 20.73
CA GLU A 683 -9.46 26.07 20.63
C GLU A 683 -8.98 25.81 19.19
N VAL A 684 -9.84 26.02 18.17
CA VAL A 684 -9.44 25.83 16.77
C VAL A 684 -8.65 27.04 16.24
N ARG A 685 -7.73 26.80 15.29
CA ARG A 685 -6.75 27.80 14.85
C ARG A 685 -6.65 27.86 13.33
N ILE A 686 -7.03 28.99 12.71
CA ILE A 686 -6.88 29.19 11.26
C ILE A 686 -5.42 29.05 10.83
N GLY A 687 -4.49 29.49 11.66
CA GLY A 687 -3.06 29.38 11.39
C GLY A 687 -2.57 27.95 11.13
N ASP A 688 -3.24 26.92 11.66
CA ASP A 688 -2.86 25.52 11.38
C ASP A 688 -3.25 25.08 9.96
N PHE A 689 -4.18 25.81 9.32
CA PHE A 689 -4.89 25.41 8.09
C PHE A 689 -4.68 26.33 6.91
N ILE A 690 -3.68 27.22 6.96
CA ILE A 690 -3.35 28.08 5.81
C ILE A 690 -3.08 27.23 4.56
N ASP A 691 -3.80 27.54 3.48
CA ASP A 691 -3.64 26.97 2.15
C ASP A 691 -3.01 28.01 1.20
N PRO A 692 -1.71 27.90 0.89
CA PRO A 692 -1.02 28.82 -0.01
C PRO A 692 -1.35 28.58 -1.50
N THR A 693 -2.15 27.55 -1.80
CA THR A 693 -2.53 27.15 -3.16
C THR A 693 -3.92 27.62 -3.57
N ASP A 694 -4.68 28.23 -2.65
CA ASP A 694 -5.99 28.80 -2.95
C ASP A 694 -5.89 29.92 -3.99
N ILE A 695 -6.49 29.69 -5.17
CA ILE A 695 -6.48 30.61 -6.32
C ILE A 695 -7.01 32.01 -5.99
N THR A 696 -7.80 32.16 -4.92
CA THR A 696 -8.22 33.48 -4.45
C THR A 696 -7.03 34.36 -4.06
N ILE A 697 -5.93 33.80 -3.54
CA ILE A 697 -4.70 34.53 -3.24
C ILE A 697 -4.17 35.23 -4.50
N TYR A 698 -4.06 34.49 -5.60
CA TYR A 698 -3.61 35.04 -6.89
C TYR A 698 -4.52 36.17 -7.37
N ARG A 699 -5.85 35.98 -7.27
CA ARG A 699 -6.85 36.97 -7.69
C ARG A 699 -6.81 38.24 -6.83
N GLN A 700 -6.63 38.08 -5.52
CA GLN A 700 -6.53 39.19 -4.56
C GLN A 700 -5.24 40.00 -4.76
N LEU A 701 -4.11 39.32 -4.99
CA LEU A 701 -2.85 39.96 -5.37
C LEU A 701 -3.00 40.77 -6.66
N ALA A 702 -3.69 40.25 -7.68
CA ALA A 702 -3.96 40.98 -8.92
C ALA A 702 -4.85 42.22 -8.70
N GLY A 703 -5.70 42.21 -7.67
CA GLY A 703 -6.51 43.34 -7.23
C GLY A 703 -5.77 44.35 -6.33
N GLY A 704 -4.50 44.10 -5.96
CA GLY A 704 -3.71 44.97 -5.10
C GLY A 704 -3.83 44.68 -3.59
N VAL A 705 -4.51 43.60 -3.19
CA VAL A 705 -4.54 43.13 -1.80
C VAL A 705 -3.24 42.39 -1.50
N THR A 706 -2.57 42.78 -0.43
CA THR A 706 -1.23 42.25 -0.08
C THR A 706 -1.19 41.57 1.28
N ALA A 707 -2.17 41.85 2.14
CA ALA A 707 -2.35 41.18 3.42
C ALA A 707 -3.85 40.96 3.68
N ALA A 708 -4.16 39.91 4.42
CA ALA A 708 -5.52 39.59 4.81
C ALA A 708 -5.55 39.05 6.25
N ASN A 709 -6.60 39.40 6.98
CA ASN A 709 -6.96 38.76 8.24
C ASN A 709 -7.94 37.63 7.93
N ILE A 710 -7.51 36.39 8.14
CA ILE A 710 -8.32 35.19 7.87
C ILE A 710 -9.06 34.80 9.14
N LEU A 711 -10.39 34.79 9.09
CA LEU A 711 -11.26 34.50 10.22
C LEU A 711 -12.17 33.30 9.94
N HIS A 712 -12.68 32.74 11.03
CA HIS A 712 -13.80 31.81 11.00
C HIS A 712 -15.04 32.49 10.38
N GLY A 713 -15.84 31.68 9.68
CA GLY A 713 -17.12 32.11 9.12
C GLY A 713 -18.23 32.24 10.17
N SER A 714 -19.44 32.53 9.70
CA SER A 714 -20.59 32.87 10.56
C SER A 714 -21.25 31.69 11.31
N ALA A 715 -20.57 30.55 11.45
CA ALA A 715 -21.18 29.34 12.00
C ALA A 715 -21.22 29.29 13.54
N ASN A 716 -20.33 30.03 14.20
CA ASN A 716 -20.08 29.96 15.64
C ASN A 716 -20.27 31.34 16.29
N THR A 717 -20.71 31.37 17.56
CA THR A 717 -20.73 32.62 18.35
C THR A 717 -19.31 33.06 18.70
N ILE A 718 -18.43 32.09 18.97
CA ILE A 718 -17.00 32.28 19.16
C ILE A 718 -16.32 31.23 18.26
N GLY A 719 -15.77 31.64 17.12
CA GLY A 719 -15.32 30.71 16.07
C GLY A 719 -13.95 30.09 16.29
N GLY A 720 -12.98 30.82 16.83
CA GLY A 720 -11.62 30.33 17.02
C GLY A 720 -10.58 31.35 16.61
N GLN A 721 -9.31 30.99 16.77
CA GLN A 721 -8.20 31.91 16.57
C GLN A 721 -8.01 32.28 15.09
N ASN A 722 -8.02 33.58 14.78
CA ASN A 722 -7.76 34.11 13.43
C ASN A 722 -6.28 34.02 13.05
N GLN A 723 -5.96 34.32 11.79
CA GLN A 723 -4.57 34.44 11.33
C GLN A 723 -4.44 35.57 10.33
N VAL A 724 -3.59 36.56 10.64
CA VAL A 724 -3.17 37.56 9.65
C VAL A 724 -2.08 36.96 8.77
N VAL A 725 -2.25 37.07 7.45
CA VAL A 725 -1.32 36.57 6.45
C VAL A 725 -0.90 37.66 5.48
N LYS A 726 0.34 37.58 4.99
CA LYS A 726 0.81 38.25 3.79
C LYS A 726 0.56 37.32 2.61
N LEU A 727 -0.12 37.84 1.59
CA LEU A 727 -0.43 37.06 0.39
C LEU A 727 0.85 36.82 -0.41
N ARG A 728 1.23 35.54 -0.53
CA ARG A 728 2.44 35.10 -1.25
C ARG A 728 2.10 33.85 -2.05
N TRP A 729 1.70 34.04 -3.30
CA TRP A 729 1.36 32.94 -4.20
C TRP A 729 2.53 31.98 -4.38
N GLY A 730 2.29 30.68 -4.17
CA GLY A 730 3.31 29.64 -4.32
C GLY A 730 4.26 29.45 -3.13
N ALA A 731 4.21 30.31 -2.10
CA ALA A 731 5.04 30.19 -0.90
C ALA A 731 4.57 29.05 0.04
N ASP A 732 5.36 28.76 1.07
CA ASP A 732 4.95 27.85 2.14
C ASP A 732 3.92 28.48 3.08
N PRO A 733 3.02 27.67 3.71
CA PRO A 733 1.98 28.17 4.60
C PRO A 733 2.52 29.04 5.75
N GLU A 734 3.64 28.65 6.35
CA GLU A 734 4.26 29.40 7.46
C GLU A 734 4.85 30.74 6.99
N ALA A 735 5.40 30.79 5.76
CA ALA A 735 5.96 32.01 5.20
C ALA A 735 4.91 33.08 4.88
N MET A 736 3.63 32.69 4.81
CA MET A 736 2.51 33.61 4.68
C MET A 736 2.11 34.25 6.01
N LYS A 737 2.37 33.62 7.17
CA LYS A 737 1.90 34.14 8.46
C LYS A 737 2.61 35.45 8.83
N PHE A 738 1.84 36.41 9.29
CA PHE A 738 2.37 37.67 9.80
C PHE A 738 2.66 37.53 11.30
N ALA A 739 3.92 37.21 11.65
CA ALA A 739 4.30 36.84 13.02
C ALA A 739 4.01 37.94 14.07
N ASP A 740 4.18 39.21 13.71
CA ASP A 740 3.99 40.35 14.63
C ASP A 740 2.52 40.81 14.73
N ALA A 741 1.60 40.18 14.00
CA ALA A 741 0.20 40.56 14.06
C ALA A 741 -0.40 40.11 15.41
N PRO A 742 -1.19 40.97 16.09
CA PRO A 742 -1.85 40.58 17.32
C PRO A 742 -2.76 39.36 17.11
N PRO A 743 -2.73 38.35 18.00
CA PRO A 743 -3.68 37.24 17.94
C PRO A 743 -5.11 37.75 18.25
N GLY A 744 -6.11 37.10 17.67
CA GLY A 744 -7.52 37.42 17.85
C GLY A 744 -8.43 36.20 17.73
N ILE A 745 -9.73 36.41 18.00
CA ILE A 745 -10.80 35.41 17.92
C ILE A 745 -12.05 35.99 17.26
#